data_AF-A0A8D1VF70-F1
#
_entry.id   AF-A0A8D1VF70-F1
#
_cell.length_a   1.000
_cell.length_b   1.000
_cell.length_c   1.000
_cell.angle_alpha   90.00
_cell.angle_beta   90.00
_cell.angle_gamma   90.00
#
_symmetry.space_group_name_H-M   'P 1'
#
loop_
_entity.id
_entity.type
_entity.pdbx_description
1 polymer ?
#
loop_
_entity_poly.entity_id
_entity_poly.type
_entity_poly.pdbx_seq_one_letter_code
_entity_poly.pdbx_strand_id
1 'polypeptide(L)'
;MFAFSFGCCEENWAERQNTRSSHQEAREAQRTIQRSKLSTRSAGFSTKMLFPTARTRQLNGTCASSVDMELFLHYSLIPSLVIILVLSFLQRREHHRQRDDTSYLLGNHFGLIIPLDFVGTFSNRWSYGVAFGATANKVMFLFSEGYQPLQVPQWAQAFVLLIGGIEVGLCHFPFFACLSSEFRLVSSVLGFSYSLIWFAVTMLYIIECPHGEFVGRYETIMFYWPSLLCLAFLLGRFLHMFVKSLRVHLGWELQIEEKPFLEVHQAEHVKQLLRKCPLQEREKSWFQTRIYEWDSCFQFPSRMIGTTVLAFICLYLFIVIEFCVFVYVRDELDVFERELEDYISSMNQTGTLTPVLLQVKELINVTKGVWLVTILPASLTCVSYLFHILACYRKHMKRLWAGDKQFLPLKFHSPSSSESVVAIARYSGWQIAYILWGYLIIHVMQSLCGVVIMYSLVLPVIHNQAMAMLRGLGIGTLTISIVLGLMVMQVWIAASFFLQPKMGPADKQKPLALNNRRAFHNFNYFLFFYNVLLGLGACLSRLLISCILGTWLIARIDRTILQSGYEGADLGFSAWIGMLYVDHYHANPVLVSFCHILITSHRERRQQQAIKYWYLNPSAGPRISVRSRTRWLLLQTLINNPGLIKLRKSRSGHSSQEFTQILLTCSES
;
A
#
# COMPACT_ATOMS: atom_id res chain seq x y z
N MET A 1 -24.14 20.42 -53.45
CA MET A 1 -23.63 20.03 -54.77
C MET A 1 -22.10 20.08 -54.67
N PHE A 2 -21.30 19.05 -54.46
CA PHE A 2 -21.38 17.60 -54.25
C PHE A 2 -20.15 17.29 -53.36
N ALA A 3 -20.31 16.70 -52.16
CA ALA A 3 -20.05 15.29 -51.87
C ALA A 3 -18.56 14.92 -51.77
N PHE A 4 -18.15 14.33 -50.65
CA PHE A 4 -17.42 13.07 -50.66
C PHE A 4 -17.73 12.29 -49.37
N SER A 5 -18.13 11.03 -49.57
CA SER A 5 -18.46 10.04 -48.56
C SER A 5 -17.57 8.81 -48.79
N PHE A 6 -17.04 8.28 -47.70
CA PHE A 6 -16.57 6.92 -47.38
C PHE A 6 -15.95 5.96 -48.43
N GLY A 7 -14.86 5.29 -48.01
CA GLY A 7 -14.40 4.01 -48.55
C GLY A 7 -13.20 3.43 -47.78
N CYS A 8 -13.36 2.21 -47.24
CA CYS A 8 -12.43 1.44 -46.39
C CYS A 8 -11.23 0.80 -47.12
N CYS A 9 -10.24 0.40 -46.29
CA CYS A 9 -9.29 -0.73 -46.41
C CYS A 9 -8.71 -1.11 -47.78
N GLU A 10 -7.39 -0.97 -47.96
CA GLU A 10 -6.44 -2.09 -48.04
C GLU A 10 -4.98 -1.60 -48.16
N GLU A 11 -4.03 -2.51 -47.92
CA GLU A 11 -2.59 -2.47 -48.24
C GLU A 11 -1.58 -1.97 -47.17
N ASN A 12 -1.40 -2.85 -46.18
CA ASN A 12 -0.17 -3.09 -45.43
C ASN A 12 0.96 -3.60 -46.35
N TRP A 13 1.98 -2.81 -46.72
CA TRP A 13 3.31 -3.34 -47.09
C TRP A 13 4.50 -2.36 -46.90
N ALA A 14 4.26 -1.07 -46.61
CA ALA A 14 5.33 -0.06 -46.49
C ALA A 14 5.92 0.14 -45.06
N GLU A 15 5.33 -0.46 -44.03
CA GLU A 15 5.66 -0.14 -42.63
C GLU A 15 6.81 -0.98 -42.01
N ARG A 16 7.34 -1.97 -42.75
CA ARG A 16 8.46 -2.83 -42.28
C ARG A 16 9.86 -2.28 -42.52
N GLN A 17 10.05 -1.31 -43.41
CA GLN A 17 11.36 -0.69 -43.62
C GLN A 17 11.61 0.48 -42.66
N ASN A 18 10.56 1.22 -42.29
CA ASN A 18 10.66 2.34 -41.34
C ASN A 18 10.80 1.90 -39.87
N THR A 19 10.41 0.67 -39.55
CA THR A 19 10.61 0.07 -38.21
C THR A 19 12.02 -0.49 -38.00
N ARG A 20 12.79 -0.75 -39.07
CA ARG A 20 14.21 -1.15 -38.94
C ARG A 20 15.13 0.05 -38.73
N SER A 21 14.89 1.20 -39.36
CA SER A 21 15.69 2.41 -39.11
C SER A 21 15.43 2.96 -37.70
N SER A 22 14.18 2.98 -37.23
CA SER A 22 13.84 3.45 -35.88
C SER A 22 14.39 2.55 -34.77
N HIS A 23 14.49 1.24 -34.99
CA HIS A 23 15.16 0.33 -34.06
C HIS A 23 16.69 0.50 -34.03
N GLN A 24 17.28 0.98 -35.13
CA GLN A 24 18.71 1.22 -35.23
C GLN A 24 19.10 2.55 -34.57
N GLU A 25 18.29 3.59 -34.76
CA GLU A 25 18.38 4.88 -34.05
C GLU A 25 18.11 4.73 -32.54
N ALA A 26 17.15 3.90 -32.13
CA ALA A 26 16.91 3.62 -30.70
C ALA A 26 18.07 2.89 -30.03
N ARG A 27 18.77 1.99 -30.75
CA ARG A 27 19.98 1.31 -30.24
C ARG A 27 21.19 2.23 -30.18
N GLU A 28 21.32 3.18 -31.10
CA GLU A 28 22.37 4.21 -31.02
C GLU A 28 22.10 5.20 -29.89
N ALA A 29 20.85 5.63 -29.69
CA ALA A 29 20.42 6.45 -28.55
C ALA A 29 20.65 5.74 -27.20
N GLN A 30 20.40 4.43 -27.11
CA GLN A 30 20.74 3.65 -25.91
C GLN A 30 22.25 3.55 -25.69
N ARG A 31 23.08 3.46 -26.74
CA ARG A 31 24.55 3.46 -26.61
C ARG A 31 25.12 4.83 -26.21
N THR A 32 24.52 5.94 -26.66
CA THR A 32 24.90 7.29 -26.20
C THR A 32 24.47 7.56 -24.75
N ILE A 33 23.32 7.05 -24.31
CA ILE A 33 22.89 7.10 -22.90
C ILE A 33 23.79 6.21 -22.01
N GLN A 34 24.28 5.09 -22.53
CA GLN A 34 25.17 4.20 -21.80
C GLN A 34 26.62 4.72 -21.74
N ARG A 35 27.06 5.48 -22.76
CA ARG A 35 28.33 6.22 -22.73
C ARG A 35 28.27 7.49 -21.86
N SER A 36 27.14 8.18 -21.78
CA SER A 36 26.99 9.32 -20.85
C SER A 36 26.91 8.88 -19.40
N LYS A 37 26.40 7.67 -19.11
CA LYS A 37 26.46 7.02 -17.79
C LYS A 37 27.86 6.57 -17.35
N LEU A 38 28.85 6.53 -18.25
CA LEU A 38 30.24 6.23 -17.90
C LEU A 38 31.08 7.48 -17.56
N SER A 39 30.53 8.68 -17.73
CA SER A 39 31.24 9.95 -17.52
C SER A 39 30.70 10.83 -16.39
N THR A 40 29.56 10.49 -15.79
CA THR A 40 29.09 11.13 -14.55
C THR A 40 29.56 10.31 -13.36
N ARG A 41 30.79 10.60 -12.93
CA ARG A 41 31.31 10.27 -11.60
C ARG A 41 30.20 10.53 -10.57
N SER A 42 29.92 9.51 -9.78
CA SER A 42 28.98 9.54 -8.68
C SER A 42 29.20 10.77 -7.79
N ALA A 43 28.27 11.73 -7.85
CA ALA A 43 27.96 12.52 -6.67
C ALA A 43 27.14 11.61 -5.74
N GLY A 44 27.82 10.60 -5.17
CA GLY A 44 27.31 9.86 -4.04
C GLY A 44 27.24 10.82 -2.88
N PHE A 45 26.05 11.00 -2.32
CA PHE A 45 25.86 11.63 -1.03
C PHE A 45 26.73 10.86 -0.02
N SER A 46 27.88 11.41 0.32
CA SER A 46 28.85 10.78 1.20
C SER A 46 28.24 10.71 2.60
N THR A 47 27.83 9.52 3.03
CA THR A 47 27.31 9.15 4.36
C THR A 47 28.31 9.35 5.52
N LYS A 48 29.43 10.05 5.29
CA LYS A 48 30.35 10.51 6.34
C LYS A 48 29.76 11.53 7.33
N MET A 49 28.49 11.92 7.16
CA MET A 49 27.77 12.81 8.08
C MET A 49 26.90 12.07 9.12
N LEU A 50 26.93 10.73 9.18
CA LEU A 50 26.28 9.99 10.28
C LEU A 50 27.17 9.86 11.53
N PHE A 51 28.49 9.99 11.39
CA PHE A 51 29.43 10.12 12.52
C PHE A 51 30.67 10.91 12.08
N PRO A 52 30.68 12.26 12.14
CA PRO A 52 31.93 12.99 12.12
C PRO A 52 32.58 12.82 13.49
N THR A 53 33.76 12.20 13.53
CA THR A 53 34.66 12.25 14.68
C THR A 53 35.00 13.71 15.00
N ALA A 54 34.34 14.36 15.97
CA ALA A 54 34.86 15.56 16.63
C ALA A 54 34.16 15.90 17.97
N ARG A 55 34.99 15.95 19.02
CA ARG A 55 34.98 16.88 20.17
C ARG A 55 33.74 16.90 21.08
N THR A 56 33.78 15.95 22.02
CA THR A 56 33.06 15.86 23.30
C THR A 56 32.67 17.18 23.96
N ARG A 57 31.37 17.40 24.19
CA ARG A 57 30.86 18.23 25.28
C ARG A 57 30.42 17.30 26.41
N GLN A 58 31.10 17.42 27.55
CA GLN A 58 30.98 16.53 28.71
C GLN A 58 29.56 16.46 29.28
N LEU A 59 28.87 15.35 29.04
CA LEU A 59 28.28 14.56 30.13
C LEU A 59 29.04 13.23 30.16
N ASN A 60 29.97 13.10 31.11
CA ASN A 60 30.80 11.92 31.27
C ASN A 60 29.94 10.70 31.64
N GLY A 61 29.86 9.76 30.70
CA GLY A 61 29.32 8.43 30.89
C GLY A 61 28.92 7.82 29.56
N THR A 62 29.88 7.32 28.77
CA THR A 62 29.57 6.31 27.75
C THR A 62 28.95 5.13 28.48
N CYS A 63 27.63 5.00 28.43
CA CYS A 63 26.93 3.91 29.08
C CYS A 63 27.21 2.65 28.27
N ALA A 64 28.23 1.89 28.68
CA ALA A 64 28.48 0.56 28.13
C ALA A 64 27.44 -0.38 28.75
N SER A 65 26.36 -0.65 28.01
CA SER A 65 25.40 -1.68 28.42
C SER A 65 26.12 -3.00 28.54
N SER A 66 25.78 -3.78 29.58
CA SER A 66 26.33 -5.13 29.74
C SER A 66 25.85 -6.07 28.63
N VAL A 67 24.73 -5.70 28.00
CA VAL A 67 24.07 -6.43 26.91
C VAL A 67 24.30 -5.69 25.59
N ASP A 68 24.99 -6.35 24.66
CA ASP A 68 25.01 -5.96 23.25
C ASP A 68 23.78 -6.57 22.55
N MET A 69 22.93 -5.68 22.03
CA MET A 69 21.68 -6.03 21.37
C MET A 69 21.86 -6.70 20.00
N GLU A 70 23.02 -6.52 19.34
CA GLU A 70 23.36 -7.21 18.09
C GLU A 70 23.85 -8.62 18.38
N LEU A 71 24.74 -8.76 19.37
CA LEU A 71 25.21 -10.04 19.83
C LEU A 71 24.06 -10.90 20.40
N PHE A 72 23.13 -10.29 21.13
CA PHE A 72 21.92 -10.96 21.61
C PHE A 72 21.04 -11.47 20.46
N LEU A 73 20.87 -10.67 19.40
CA LEU A 73 20.14 -11.11 18.21
C LEU A 73 20.78 -12.36 17.60
N HIS A 74 22.12 -12.38 17.49
CA HIS A 74 22.84 -13.53 16.95
C HIS A 74 22.68 -14.78 17.83
N TYR A 75 22.82 -14.65 19.15
CA TYR A 75 22.62 -15.77 20.08
C TYR A 75 21.17 -16.25 20.14
N SER A 76 20.19 -15.36 19.91
CA SER A 76 18.77 -15.71 19.86
C SER A 76 18.40 -16.63 18.70
N LEU A 77 19.28 -16.76 17.69
CA LEU A 77 19.11 -17.67 16.57
C LEU A 77 19.11 -19.15 17.00
N ILE A 78 19.87 -19.49 18.04
CA ILE A 78 19.94 -20.84 18.60
C ILE A 78 18.57 -21.27 19.16
N PRO A 79 17.97 -20.58 20.15
CA PRO A 79 16.66 -20.94 20.66
C PRO A 79 15.56 -20.82 19.60
N SER A 80 15.66 -19.89 18.63
CA SER A 80 14.66 -19.82 17.56
C SER A 80 14.67 -21.06 16.68
N LEU A 81 15.85 -21.57 16.28
CA LEU A 81 15.97 -22.80 15.49
C LEU A 81 15.46 -24.02 16.26
N VAL A 82 15.75 -24.11 17.57
CA VAL A 82 15.23 -25.19 18.42
C VAL A 82 13.71 -25.17 18.47
N ILE A 83 13.07 -24.01 18.65
CA ILE A 83 11.60 -23.90 18.67
C ILE A 83 11.00 -24.31 17.32
N ILE A 84 11.59 -23.85 16.20
CA ILE A 84 11.14 -24.22 14.85
C ILE A 84 11.22 -25.74 14.67
N LEU A 85 12.35 -26.34 15.05
CA LEU A 85 12.58 -27.77 14.91
C LEU A 85 11.61 -28.59 15.78
N VAL A 86 11.38 -28.20 17.04
CA VAL A 86 10.39 -28.85 17.94
C VAL A 86 8.99 -28.79 17.34
N LEU A 87 8.56 -27.61 16.89
CA LEU A 87 7.24 -27.46 16.27
C LEU A 87 7.14 -28.24 14.95
N SER A 88 8.23 -28.37 14.19
CA SER A 88 8.26 -29.09 12.92
C SER A 88 8.15 -30.60 13.10
N PHE A 89 8.73 -31.14 14.19
CA PHE A 89 8.56 -32.54 14.59
C PHE A 89 7.14 -32.86 15.08
N LEU A 90 6.44 -31.87 15.65
CA LEU A 90 5.05 -32.05 16.08
C LEU A 90 4.09 -32.02 14.90
N GLN A 91 4.43 -31.30 13.83
CA GLN A 91 3.56 -31.14 12.68
C GLN A 91 3.62 -32.35 11.75
N ARG A 92 2.47 -33.04 11.60
CA ARG A 92 2.34 -34.18 10.69
C ARG A 92 2.29 -33.69 9.24
N ARG A 93 3.10 -34.30 8.37
CA ARG A 93 3.08 -33.99 6.92
C ARG A 93 1.85 -34.63 6.29
N GLU A 94 0.88 -33.85 5.84
CA GLU A 94 -0.20 -34.34 4.97
C GLU A 94 0.38 -34.65 3.59
N HIS A 95 0.84 -35.89 3.38
CA HIS A 95 1.27 -36.32 2.06
C HIS A 95 0.19 -37.17 1.38
N HIS A 96 -0.60 -36.54 0.51
CA HIS A 96 -1.29 -37.20 -0.59
C HIS A 96 -0.51 -36.91 -1.90
N ARG A 97 0.73 -37.41 -2.00
CA ARG A 97 1.39 -37.50 -3.31
C ARG A 97 2.25 -38.76 -3.40
N GLN A 98 1.74 -39.67 -4.22
CA GLN A 98 2.36 -40.88 -4.71
C GLN A 98 3.60 -40.50 -5.54
N ARG A 99 4.74 -40.36 -4.89
CA ARG A 99 6.04 -40.33 -5.56
C ARG A 99 6.97 -41.21 -4.74
N ASP A 100 7.17 -42.41 -5.26
CA ASP A 100 8.15 -43.37 -4.77
C ASP A 100 9.52 -42.71 -4.82
N ASP A 101 10.13 -42.46 -3.67
CA ASP A 101 11.57 -42.24 -3.56
C ASP A 101 12.04 -42.60 -2.13
N THR A 102 13.17 -43.29 -2.10
CA THR A 102 13.86 -43.98 -1.01
C THR A 102 14.35 -43.06 0.12
N SER A 103 13.45 -42.46 0.90
CA SER A 103 13.81 -41.76 2.14
C SER A 103 12.79 -42.04 3.26
N TYR A 104 12.73 -43.30 3.72
CA TYR A 104 11.80 -43.76 4.76
C TYR A 104 12.28 -43.53 6.21
N LEU A 105 13.48 -42.97 6.42
CA LEU A 105 14.03 -42.75 7.78
C LEU A 105 13.57 -41.45 8.44
N LEU A 106 13.21 -40.41 7.67
CA LEU A 106 12.44 -39.27 8.19
C LEU A 106 10.96 -39.54 7.91
N GLY A 107 10.33 -40.31 8.80
CA GLY A 107 8.90 -40.61 8.75
C GLY A 107 8.02 -39.36 8.71
N ASN A 108 6.72 -39.55 8.47
CA ASN A 108 5.64 -38.55 8.26
C ASN A 108 5.47 -37.41 9.30
N HIS A 109 6.43 -37.18 10.19
CA HIS A 109 6.42 -36.23 11.31
C HIS A 109 7.25 -34.97 11.07
N PHE A 110 7.88 -34.77 9.91
CA PHE A 110 8.62 -33.53 9.61
C PHE A 110 7.79 -32.61 8.69
N GLY A 111 6.96 -31.78 9.29
CA GLY A 111 6.18 -30.75 8.60
C GLY A 111 6.87 -29.39 8.63
N LEU A 112 6.96 -28.69 7.48
CA LEU A 112 7.39 -27.29 7.47
C LEU A 112 6.28 -26.43 8.06
N ILE A 113 6.54 -25.77 9.19
CA ILE A 113 5.57 -24.88 9.82
C ILE A 113 5.45 -23.63 8.96
N ILE A 114 4.21 -23.25 8.67
CA ILE A 114 3.90 -22.01 7.97
C ILE A 114 3.80 -20.92 9.05
N PRO A 115 4.75 -19.97 9.15
CA PRO A 115 4.73 -18.95 10.20
C PRO A 115 3.50 -18.06 10.06
N LEU A 116 3.17 -17.70 8.83
CA LEU A 116 2.03 -16.87 8.47
C LEU A 116 1.48 -17.34 7.13
N ASP A 117 0.19 -17.65 7.07
CA ASP A 117 -0.49 -17.86 5.82
C ASP A 117 -0.87 -16.49 5.21
N PHE A 118 -0.03 -16.05 4.28
CA PHE A 118 -0.16 -14.78 3.57
C PHE A 118 -1.35 -14.71 2.61
N VAL A 119 -2.02 -15.82 2.34
CA VAL A 119 -3.03 -15.97 1.29
C VAL A 119 -4.44 -16.17 1.88
N GLY A 120 -4.59 -16.84 3.03
CA GLY A 120 -5.90 -17.29 3.49
C GLY A 120 -6.30 -17.01 4.95
N THR A 121 -5.41 -16.55 5.83
CA THR A 121 -5.78 -16.42 7.26
C THR A 121 -6.41 -15.07 7.61
N PHE A 122 -7.70 -15.06 7.97
CA PHE A 122 -8.37 -13.92 8.60
C PHE A 122 -8.61 -14.12 10.12
N SER A 123 -8.09 -15.21 10.70
CA SER A 123 -8.10 -15.45 12.15
C SER A 123 -6.85 -14.89 12.86
N ASN A 124 -7.00 -14.41 14.10
CA ASN A 124 -5.91 -13.82 14.93
C ASN A 124 -5.12 -12.65 14.29
N ARG A 125 -5.74 -11.90 13.37
CA ARG A 125 -5.13 -10.80 12.59
C ARG A 125 -4.32 -9.79 13.41
N TRP A 126 -4.90 -9.30 14.51
CA TRP A 126 -4.25 -8.33 15.38
C TRP A 126 -3.02 -8.91 16.10
N SER A 127 -3.05 -10.18 16.50
CA SER A 127 -1.88 -10.83 17.11
C SER A 127 -0.71 -10.93 16.14
N TYR A 128 -0.97 -11.24 14.86
CA TYR A 128 0.07 -11.20 13.84
C TYR A 128 0.56 -9.77 13.55
N GLY A 129 -0.33 -8.78 13.54
CA GLY A 129 0.07 -7.38 13.37
C GLY A 129 0.99 -6.90 14.50
N VAL A 130 0.68 -7.27 15.74
CA VAL A 130 1.52 -6.96 16.89
C VAL A 130 2.83 -7.74 16.86
N ALA A 131 2.84 -8.99 16.37
CA ALA A 131 4.08 -9.73 16.15
C ALA A 131 5.01 -9.05 15.14
N PHE A 132 4.48 -8.52 14.04
CA PHE A 132 5.26 -7.68 13.14
C PHE A 132 5.75 -6.39 13.83
N GLY A 133 4.90 -5.76 14.65
CA GLY A 133 5.27 -4.59 15.42
C GLY A 133 6.45 -4.81 16.38
N ALA A 134 6.56 -5.99 16.99
CA ALA A 134 7.70 -6.35 17.84
C ALA A 134 9.03 -6.33 17.06
N THR A 135 9.00 -6.69 15.76
CA THR A 135 10.19 -6.71 14.89
C THR A 135 10.61 -5.32 14.37
N ALA A 136 9.74 -4.31 14.50
CA ALA A 136 9.85 -3.04 13.78
C ALA A 136 11.17 -2.29 14.03
N ASN A 137 11.64 -2.28 15.28
CA ASN A 137 12.89 -1.59 15.63
C ASN A 137 14.09 -2.19 14.89
N LYS A 138 14.19 -3.52 14.88
CA LYS A 138 15.29 -4.22 14.21
C LYS A 138 15.22 -4.08 12.69
N VAL A 139 14.02 -4.11 12.12
CA VAL A 139 13.81 -3.84 10.69
C VAL A 139 14.23 -2.41 10.35
N MET A 140 13.93 -1.43 11.20
CA MET A 140 14.34 -0.04 10.99
C MET A 140 15.87 0.11 11.03
N PHE A 141 16.53 -0.55 11.97
CA PHE A 141 18.01 -0.57 12.05
C PHE A 141 18.67 -1.26 10.85
N LEU A 142 18.02 -2.24 10.20
CA LEU A 142 18.54 -2.86 8.98
C LEU A 142 18.61 -1.87 7.80
N PHE A 143 17.77 -0.83 7.80
CA PHE A 143 17.82 0.23 6.79
C PHE A 143 18.85 1.33 7.11
N SER A 144 19.34 1.44 8.35
CA SER A 144 20.47 2.33 8.67
C SER A 144 21.78 1.57 8.47
N GLU A 145 22.77 2.16 7.79
CA GLU A 145 24.03 1.52 7.36
C GLU A 145 24.94 0.97 8.50
N GLY A 146 24.48 0.95 9.76
CA GLY A 146 25.24 0.50 10.93
C GLY A 146 25.40 -1.02 11.08
N TYR A 147 24.63 -1.85 10.36
CA TYR A 147 24.74 -3.30 10.47
C TYR A 147 25.91 -3.85 9.63
N GLN A 148 27.12 -3.82 10.19
CA GLN A 148 28.32 -4.42 9.62
C GLN A 148 28.92 -5.47 10.57
N PRO A 149 28.30 -6.66 10.70
CA PRO A 149 28.90 -7.74 11.50
C PRO A 149 30.21 -8.26 10.88
N LEU A 150 30.44 -8.01 9.58
CA LEU A 150 31.60 -8.44 8.83
C LEU A 150 32.13 -7.26 8.01
N GLN A 151 33.44 -7.02 8.06
CA GLN A 151 34.11 -6.08 7.15
C GLN A 151 34.13 -6.67 5.74
N VAL A 152 33.13 -6.31 4.94
CA VAL A 152 32.95 -6.80 3.57
C VAL A 152 33.11 -5.62 2.60
N PRO A 153 33.71 -5.80 1.40
CA PRO A 153 33.79 -4.74 0.40
C PRO A 153 32.41 -4.21 -0.02
N GLN A 154 32.32 -2.92 -0.38
CA GLN A 154 31.08 -2.19 -0.66
C GLN A 154 30.12 -2.88 -1.64
N TRP A 155 30.63 -3.58 -2.66
CA TRP A 155 29.80 -4.29 -3.63
C TRP A 155 29.03 -5.49 -3.02
N ALA A 156 29.54 -6.08 -1.95
CA ALA A 156 28.92 -7.22 -1.27
C ALA A 156 28.04 -6.82 -0.07
N GLN A 157 27.91 -5.52 0.21
CA GLN A 157 27.00 -5.00 1.24
C GLN A 157 25.54 -5.42 1.01
N ALA A 158 25.12 -5.56 -0.26
CA ALA A 158 23.78 -6.07 -0.60
C ALA A 158 23.53 -7.50 -0.11
N PHE A 159 24.54 -8.36 -0.15
CA PHE A 159 24.44 -9.73 0.38
C PHE A 159 24.41 -9.75 1.90
N VAL A 160 25.17 -8.86 2.56
CA VAL A 160 25.15 -8.71 4.02
C VAL A 160 23.76 -8.26 4.50
N LEU A 161 23.14 -7.30 3.82
CA LEU A 161 21.78 -6.85 4.13
C LEU A 161 20.73 -7.98 3.93
N LEU A 162 20.91 -8.80 2.89
CA LEU A 162 20.05 -9.97 2.68
C LEU A 162 20.21 -10.99 3.82
N ILE A 163 21.44 -11.28 4.23
CA ILE A 163 21.73 -12.20 5.34
C ILE A 163 21.17 -11.65 6.65
N GLY A 164 21.39 -10.37 6.96
CA GLY A 164 20.82 -9.72 8.15
C GLY A 164 19.29 -9.74 8.15
N GLY A 165 18.66 -9.54 6.99
CA GLY A 165 17.20 -9.69 6.85
C GLY A 165 16.71 -11.12 7.11
N ILE A 166 17.45 -12.13 6.64
CA ILE A 166 17.17 -13.54 6.92
C ILE A 166 17.36 -13.85 8.41
N GLU A 167 18.43 -13.35 9.03
CA GLU A 167 18.72 -13.52 10.46
C GLU A 167 17.61 -12.92 11.33
N VAL A 168 17.25 -11.65 11.11
CA VAL A 168 16.13 -11.00 11.81
C VAL A 168 14.83 -11.79 11.59
N GLY A 169 14.57 -12.25 10.36
CA GLY A 169 13.42 -13.07 10.02
C GLY A 169 13.37 -14.39 10.80
N LEU A 170 14.48 -15.11 10.89
CA LEU A 170 14.59 -16.38 11.61
C LEU A 170 14.47 -16.19 13.13
N CYS A 171 15.08 -15.16 13.70
CA CYS A 171 15.00 -14.90 15.14
C CYS A 171 13.56 -14.55 15.57
N HIS A 172 12.78 -13.87 14.72
CA HIS A 172 11.39 -13.52 15.06
C HIS A 172 10.36 -14.55 14.57
N PHE A 173 10.77 -15.54 13.76
CA PHE A 173 9.92 -16.62 13.27
C PHE A 173 9.14 -17.36 14.38
N PRO A 174 9.72 -17.68 15.56
CA PRO A 174 8.99 -18.37 16.63
C PRO A 174 7.71 -17.66 17.07
N PHE A 175 7.66 -16.32 17.05
CA PHE A 175 6.44 -15.59 17.42
C PHE A 175 5.29 -15.94 16.49
N PHE A 176 5.55 -16.01 15.18
CA PHE A 176 4.56 -16.34 14.16
C PHE A 176 4.20 -17.83 14.17
N ALA A 177 5.20 -18.70 14.26
CA ALA A 177 5.02 -20.15 14.33
C ALA A 177 4.19 -20.58 15.55
N CYS A 178 4.43 -19.98 16.72
CA CYS A 178 3.68 -20.31 17.94
C CYS A 178 2.22 -19.83 17.88
N LEU A 179 1.93 -18.73 17.17
CA LEU A 179 0.58 -18.21 16.96
C LEU A 179 -0.23 -19.03 15.93
N SER A 180 0.45 -19.61 14.93
CA SER A 180 -0.17 -20.37 13.84
C SER A 180 -0.40 -21.85 14.16
N SER A 181 0.45 -22.42 15.02
CA SER A 181 0.45 -23.85 15.37
C SER A 181 -0.90 -24.39 15.87
N GLU A 182 -1.20 -25.63 15.50
CA GLU A 182 -2.38 -26.38 15.95
C GLU A 182 -2.23 -26.88 17.39
N PHE A 183 -1.01 -27.16 17.83
CA PHE A 183 -0.68 -27.64 19.18
C PHE A 183 -0.61 -26.49 20.17
N ARG A 184 -1.78 -25.94 20.52
CA ARG A 184 -1.91 -24.72 21.34
C ARG A 184 -1.18 -24.76 22.68
N LEU A 185 -1.11 -25.92 23.33
CA LEU A 185 -0.47 -26.04 24.65
C LEU A 185 1.05 -25.84 24.54
N VAL A 186 1.71 -26.65 23.71
CA VAL A 186 3.16 -26.56 23.50
C VAL A 186 3.55 -25.21 22.90
N SER A 187 2.80 -24.74 21.91
CA SER A 187 3.09 -23.45 21.26
C SER A 187 2.92 -22.26 22.20
N SER A 188 1.95 -22.32 23.14
CA SER A 188 1.79 -21.27 24.14
C SER A 188 2.94 -21.20 25.15
N VAL A 189 3.47 -22.34 25.60
CA VAL A 189 4.61 -22.40 26.54
C VAL A 189 5.90 -21.93 25.86
N LEU A 190 6.18 -22.42 24.66
CA LEU A 190 7.37 -22.00 23.88
C LEU A 190 7.29 -20.53 23.48
N GLY A 191 6.12 -20.06 23.02
CA GLY A 191 5.91 -18.65 22.68
C GLY A 191 6.01 -17.71 23.89
N PHE A 192 5.44 -18.11 25.03
CA PHE A 192 5.51 -17.32 26.28
C PHE A 192 6.95 -17.23 26.79
N SER A 193 7.67 -18.34 26.89
CA SER A 193 9.07 -18.33 27.34
C SER A 193 9.96 -17.49 26.43
N TYR A 194 9.82 -17.63 25.11
CA TYR A 194 10.59 -16.85 24.15
C TYR A 194 10.28 -15.34 24.22
N SER A 195 8.99 -14.97 24.26
CA SER A 195 8.59 -13.56 24.40
C SER A 195 9.00 -12.94 25.73
N LEU A 196 8.98 -13.72 26.82
CA LEU A 196 9.45 -13.29 28.13
C LEU A 196 10.95 -12.98 28.13
N ILE A 197 11.78 -13.82 27.50
CA ILE A 197 13.23 -13.57 27.37
C ILE A 197 13.47 -12.27 26.60
N TRP A 198 12.84 -12.10 25.45
CA TRP A 198 12.95 -10.87 24.65
C TRP A 198 12.50 -9.62 25.41
N PHE A 199 11.39 -9.72 26.13
CA PHE A 199 10.88 -8.61 26.95
C PHE A 199 11.84 -8.27 28.10
N ALA A 200 12.33 -9.27 28.83
CA ALA A 200 13.24 -9.08 29.95
C ALA A 200 14.57 -8.45 29.50
N VAL A 201 15.18 -8.98 28.43
CA VAL A 201 16.44 -8.44 27.89
C VAL A 201 16.26 -7.01 27.38
N THR A 202 15.15 -6.73 26.69
CA THR A 202 14.87 -5.37 26.22
C THR A 202 14.64 -4.40 27.39
N MET A 203 13.95 -4.83 28.45
CA MET A 203 13.78 -4.03 29.66
C MET A 203 15.12 -3.76 30.36
N LEU A 204 15.98 -4.78 30.52
CA LEU A 204 17.29 -4.62 31.12
C LEU A 204 18.15 -3.63 30.35
N TYR A 205 18.18 -3.74 29.02
CA TYR A 205 18.90 -2.81 28.15
C TYR A 205 18.43 -1.35 28.33
N ILE A 206 17.11 -1.13 28.44
CA ILE A 206 16.54 0.20 28.66
C ILE A 206 16.89 0.75 30.05
N ILE A 207 16.88 -0.09 31.09
CA ILE A 207 17.15 0.32 32.48
C ILE A 207 18.64 0.63 32.68
N GLU A 208 19.54 -0.15 32.09
CA GLU A 208 20.98 0.05 32.20
C GLU A 208 21.40 1.36 31.51
N CYS A 209 20.90 1.61 30.30
CA CYS A 209 21.28 2.78 29.50
C CYS A 209 20.06 3.52 28.91
N PRO A 210 19.35 4.32 29.74
CA PRO A 210 18.22 5.11 29.26
C PRO A 210 18.66 6.36 28.48
N HIS A 211 19.93 6.78 28.64
CA HIS A 211 20.49 8.00 28.07
C HIS A 211 21.08 7.73 26.68
N GLY A 212 20.76 8.59 25.72
CA GLY A 212 21.42 8.65 24.41
C GLY A 212 22.12 9.98 24.20
N GLU A 213 22.99 10.03 23.19
CA GLU A 213 23.85 11.19 22.91
C GLU A 213 23.09 12.40 22.37
N PHE A 214 21.90 12.22 21.77
CA PHE A 214 21.22 13.28 21.00
C PHE A 214 20.01 13.88 21.72
N VAL A 215 19.09 13.04 22.22
CA VAL A 215 17.81 13.51 22.81
C VAL A 215 17.87 13.55 24.35
N GLY A 216 18.99 13.09 24.93
CA GLY A 216 19.23 13.11 26.38
C GLY A 216 18.70 11.87 27.10
N ARG A 217 18.08 12.07 28.26
CA ARG A 217 17.82 11.00 29.26
C ARG A 217 16.83 9.90 28.85
N TYR A 218 16.10 10.04 27.73
CA TYR A 218 15.00 9.15 27.35
C TYR A 218 15.06 8.63 25.90
N GLU A 219 16.20 8.80 25.23
CA GLU A 219 16.36 8.44 23.82
C GLU A 219 16.09 6.94 23.57
N THR A 220 16.74 6.07 24.33
CA THR A 220 16.58 4.61 24.22
C THR A 220 15.12 4.20 24.46
N ILE A 221 14.44 4.82 25.42
CA ILE A 221 13.03 4.54 25.72
C ILE A 221 12.14 4.91 24.54
N MET A 222 12.36 6.07 23.92
CA MET A 222 11.59 6.56 22.78
C MET A 222 11.68 5.62 21.56
N PHE A 223 12.82 4.99 21.34
CA PHE A 223 12.98 3.98 20.28
C PHE A 223 12.34 2.63 20.63
N TYR A 224 12.48 2.16 21.88
CA TYR A 224 12.12 0.78 22.23
C TYR A 224 10.70 0.58 22.78
N TRP A 225 10.01 1.63 23.23
CA TRP A 225 8.66 1.48 23.79
C TRP A 225 7.61 0.85 22.85
N PRO A 226 7.58 1.09 21.51
CA PRO A 226 6.54 0.49 20.67
C PRO A 226 6.71 -1.03 20.56
N SER A 227 7.96 -1.48 20.39
CA SER A 227 8.31 -2.90 20.37
C SER A 227 8.02 -3.55 21.73
N LEU A 228 8.32 -2.86 22.83
CA LEU A 228 8.07 -3.34 24.17
C LEU A 228 6.57 -3.53 24.47
N LEU A 229 5.72 -2.59 24.05
CA LEU A 229 4.27 -2.74 24.12
C LEU A 229 3.79 -3.93 23.28
N CYS A 230 4.36 -4.14 22.10
CA CYS A 230 4.04 -5.29 21.26
C CYS A 230 4.42 -6.62 21.95
N LEU A 231 5.61 -6.69 22.56
CA LEU A 231 6.07 -7.86 23.32
C LEU A 231 5.19 -8.12 24.54
N ALA A 232 4.81 -7.09 25.29
CA ALA A 232 3.90 -7.22 26.43
C ALA A 232 2.52 -7.76 26.02
N PHE A 233 1.97 -7.27 24.90
CA PHE A 233 0.72 -7.79 24.35
C PHE A 233 0.84 -9.25 23.90
N LEU A 234 1.95 -9.63 23.25
CA LEU A 234 2.22 -11.03 22.88
C LEU A 234 2.29 -11.93 24.11
N LEU A 235 2.98 -11.50 25.16
CA LEU A 235 3.08 -12.24 26.42
C LEU A 235 1.68 -12.51 27.00
N GLY A 236 0.84 -11.47 27.09
CA GLY A 236 -0.56 -11.60 27.52
C GLY A 236 -1.38 -12.52 26.61
N ARG A 237 -1.15 -12.47 25.28
CA ARG A 237 -1.82 -13.33 24.31
C ARG A 237 -1.42 -14.80 24.47
N PHE A 238 -0.13 -15.10 24.65
CA PHE A 238 0.36 -16.46 24.89
C PHE A 238 -0.16 -17.01 26.22
N LEU A 239 -0.21 -16.17 27.27
CA LEU A 239 -0.83 -16.54 28.55
C LEU A 239 -2.32 -16.88 28.37
N HIS A 240 -3.07 -16.07 27.61
CA HIS A 240 -4.46 -16.37 27.30
C HIS A 240 -4.62 -17.67 26.48
N MET A 241 -3.73 -17.94 25.52
CA MET A 241 -3.74 -19.23 24.79
C MET A 241 -3.46 -20.41 25.71
N PHE A 242 -2.52 -20.26 26.64
CA PHE A 242 -2.18 -21.28 27.63
C PHE A 242 -3.37 -21.58 28.52
N VAL A 243 -3.99 -20.56 29.13
CA VAL A 243 -5.16 -20.71 30.01
C VAL A 243 -6.33 -21.38 29.25
N LYS A 244 -6.58 -20.95 28.01
CA LYS A 244 -7.63 -21.57 27.18
C LYS A 244 -7.31 -23.03 26.85
N SER A 245 -6.08 -23.33 26.46
CA SER A 245 -5.67 -24.70 26.15
C SER A 245 -5.74 -25.60 27.38
N LEU A 246 -5.42 -25.06 28.56
CA LEU A 246 -5.52 -25.76 29.83
C LEU A 246 -6.98 -26.08 30.17
N ARG A 247 -7.90 -25.11 30.06
CA ARG A 247 -9.35 -25.33 30.26
C ARG A 247 -9.92 -26.42 29.35
N VAL A 248 -9.50 -26.44 28.08
CA VAL A 248 -9.90 -27.48 27.12
C VAL A 248 -9.33 -28.84 27.51
N HIS A 249 -8.07 -28.92 27.94
CA HIS A 249 -7.45 -30.17 28.37
C HIS A 249 -8.08 -30.72 29.67
N LEU A 250 -8.51 -29.84 30.57
CA LEU A 250 -9.27 -30.16 31.78
C LEU A 250 -10.76 -30.49 31.51
N GLY A 251 -11.19 -30.47 30.24
CA GLY A 251 -12.56 -30.85 29.84
C GLY A 251 -13.65 -29.83 30.21
N TRP A 252 -13.27 -28.60 30.59
CA TRP A 252 -14.24 -27.55 30.97
C TRP A 252 -14.85 -26.83 29.76
N GLU A 253 -14.29 -27.03 28.56
CA GLU A 253 -14.75 -26.40 27.32
C GLU A 253 -14.69 -27.45 26.18
N LEU A 254 -15.80 -27.62 25.46
CA LEU A 254 -15.90 -28.59 24.35
C LEU A 254 -14.89 -28.22 23.25
N GLN A 255 -14.12 -29.20 22.75
CA GLN A 255 -13.26 -28.97 21.59
C GLN A 255 -14.14 -28.57 20.40
N ILE A 256 -14.11 -27.30 20.02
CA ILE A 256 -14.60 -26.87 18.71
C ILE A 256 -13.59 -27.42 17.70
N GLU A 257 -13.90 -28.62 17.19
CA GLU A 257 -13.23 -29.29 16.07
C GLU A 257 -13.01 -28.32 14.90
N GLU A 258 -11.83 -28.47 14.28
CA GLU A 258 -11.41 -27.97 12.96
C GLU A 258 -11.74 -26.48 12.68
N LYS A 259 -10.70 -25.64 12.51
CA LYS A 259 -10.88 -24.29 11.95
C LYS A 259 -11.78 -24.44 10.70
N PRO A 260 -13.00 -23.88 10.68
CA PRO A 260 -13.89 -24.12 9.57
C PRO A 260 -13.22 -23.57 8.31
N PHE A 261 -13.10 -24.42 7.28
CA PHE A 261 -12.51 -24.06 5.99
C PHE A 261 -13.19 -22.85 5.35
N LEU A 262 -14.48 -22.62 5.68
CA LEU A 262 -15.22 -21.41 5.33
C LEU A 262 -15.36 -20.50 6.55
N GLU A 263 -14.89 -19.27 6.42
CA GLU A 263 -15.07 -18.28 7.47
C GLU A 263 -16.51 -17.74 7.53
N VAL A 264 -16.97 -17.44 8.75
CA VAL A 264 -18.33 -16.95 9.01
C VAL A 264 -18.66 -15.69 8.18
N HIS A 265 -17.69 -14.78 8.05
CA HIS A 265 -17.89 -13.52 7.32
C HIS A 265 -18.09 -13.74 5.81
N GLN A 266 -17.38 -14.71 5.22
CA GLN A 266 -17.53 -15.08 3.80
C GLN A 266 -18.88 -15.73 3.54
N ALA A 267 -19.32 -16.61 4.45
CA ALA A 267 -20.65 -17.21 4.38
C ALA A 267 -21.76 -16.15 4.49
N GLU A 268 -21.62 -15.19 5.40
CA GLU A 268 -22.56 -14.07 5.56
C GLU A 268 -22.64 -13.23 4.28
N HIS A 269 -21.49 -12.96 3.64
CA HIS A 269 -21.43 -12.22 2.39
C HIS A 269 -22.23 -12.91 1.27
N VAL A 270 -22.05 -14.23 1.09
CA VAL A 270 -22.78 -15.00 0.06
C VAL A 270 -24.27 -15.07 0.38
N LYS A 271 -24.64 -15.23 1.66
CA LYS A 271 -26.05 -15.16 2.10
C LYS A 271 -26.69 -13.82 1.76
N GLN A 272 -25.98 -12.72 1.96
CA GLN A 272 -26.46 -11.39 1.61
C GLN A 272 -26.61 -11.23 0.08
N LEU A 273 -25.67 -11.77 -0.71
CA LEU A 273 -25.74 -11.74 -2.18
C LEU A 273 -26.97 -12.47 -2.74
N LEU A 274 -27.36 -13.59 -2.13
CA LEU A 274 -28.50 -14.40 -2.54
C LEU A 274 -29.83 -13.93 -1.93
N ARG A 275 -29.78 -13.07 -0.90
CA ARG A 275 -30.99 -12.49 -0.29
C ARG A 275 -31.55 -11.43 -1.24
N LYS A 276 -32.89 -11.34 -1.35
CA LYS A 276 -33.53 -10.22 -2.04
C LYS A 276 -33.03 -8.91 -1.42
N CYS A 277 -32.63 -7.95 -2.26
CA CYS A 277 -32.21 -6.63 -1.80
C CYS A 277 -33.28 -6.06 -0.87
N PRO A 278 -32.93 -5.62 0.35
CA PRO A 278 -33.87 -4.89 1.17
C PRO A 278 -34.30 -3.62 0.43
N LEU A 279 -35.60 -3.34 0.38
CA LEU A 279 -36.21 -2.21 -0.34
C LEU A 279 -35.80 -0.83 0.22
N GLN A 280 -35.01 -0.77 1.30
CA GLN A 280 -34.64 0.45 1.98
C GLN A 280 -33.13 0.49 2.19
N GLU A 281 -32.43 1.23 1.33
CA GLU A 281 -31.07 1.66 1.63
C GLU A 281 -31.14 2.61 2.82
N ARG A 282 -30.56 2.20 3.95
CA ARG A 282 -30.46 3.03 5.14
C ARG A 282 -29.71 4.32 4.77
N GLU A 283 -30.29 5.49 5.04
CA GLU A 283 -29.61 6.77 4.82
C GLU A 283 -28.29 6.77 5.61
N LYS A 284 -27.17 6.77 4.87
CA LYS A 284 -25.84 6.74 5.45
C LYS A 284 -25.50 8.14 5.97
N SER A 285 -25.00 8.22 7.21
CA SER A 285 -24.45 9.46 7.75
C SER A 285 -23.28 9.95 6.89
N TRP A 286 -23.09 11.28 6.80
CA TRP A 286 -21.96 11.90 6.10
C TRP A 286 -20.60 11.28 6.48
N PHE A 287 -20.42 10.91 7.74
CA PHE A 287 -19.20 10.26 8.24
C PHE A 287 -19.01 8.86 7.64
N GLN A 288 -20.08 8.06 7.55
CA GLN A 288 -20.05 6.72 6.97
C GLN A 288 -19.80 6.76 5.46
N THR A 289 -20.32 7.77 4.77
CA THR A 289 -20.15 7.94 3.32
C THR A 289 -18.74 8.42 2.95
N ARG A 290 -18.11 9.25 3.80
CA ARG A 290 -16.86 9.96 3.45
C ARG A 290 -15.60 9.44 4.12
N ILE A 291 -15.68 8.90 5.34
CA ILE A 291 -14.51 8.52 6.13
C ILE A 291 -14.32 7.01 6.14
N TYR A 292 -15.33 6.26 6.59
CA TYR A 292 -15.22 4.80 6.62
C TYR A 292 -16.58 4.11 6.76
N GLU A 293 -16.91 3.26 5.79
CA GLU A 293 -18.08 2.40 5.84
C GLU A 293 -17.72 1.07 6.53
N TRP A 294 -18.22 0.85 7.74
CA TRP A 294 -18.09 -0.42 8.44
C TRP A 294 -18.85 -1.51 7.68
N ASP A 295 -18.13 -2.54 7.23
CA ASP A 295 -18.71 -3.71 6.58
C ASP A 295 -18.42 -4.95 7.42
N SER A 296 -19.47 -5.58 7.96
CA SER A 296 -19.36 -6.80 8.75
C SER A 296 -18.98 -8.03 7.90
N CYS A 297 -19.23 -7.98 6.59
CA CYS A 297 -18.97 -9.07 5.65
C CYS A 297 -17.58 -9.02 5.01
N PHE A 298 -16.77 -8.00 5.33
CA PHE A 298 -15.42 -7.84 4.79
C PHE A 298 -14.37 -7.86 5.90
N GLN A 299 -13.38 -8.74 5.77
CA GLN A 299 -12.24 -8.79 6.67
C GLN A 299 -10.94 -8.59 5.89
N PHE A 300 -10.05 -7.75 6.43
CA PHE A 300 -8.71 -7.60 5.87
C PHE A 300 -7.86 -8.84 6.17
N PRO A 301 -7.06 -9.33 5.20
CA PRO A 301 -6.09 -10.40 5.46
C PRO A 301 -5.09 -10.01 6.55
N SER A 302 -4.57 -11.00 7.28
CA SER A 302 -3.57 -10.78 8.34
C SER A 302 -2.33 -10.05 7.82
N ARG A 303 -1.89 -10.34 6.60
CA ARG A 303 -0.78 -9.65 5.90
C ARG A 303 -1.00 -8.14 5.81
N MET A 304 -2.19 -7.70 5.37
CA MET A 304 -2.50 -6.27 5.21
C MET A 304 -2.47 -5.53 6.54
N ILE A 305 -3.05 -6.13 7.59
CA ILE A 305 -3.01 -5.54 8.95
C ILE A 305 -1.57 -5.51 9.48
N GLY A 306 -0.82 -6.59 9.27
CA GLY A 306 0.60 -6.66 9.64
C GLY A 306 1.43 -5.57 8.97
N THR A 307 1.25 -5.36 7.66
CA THR A 307 1.94 -4.29 6.94
C THR A 307 1.57 -2.91 7.44
N THR A 308 0.30 -2.65 7.79
CA THR A 308 -0.12 -1.34 8.28
C THR A 308 0.40 -1.06 9.69
N VAL A 309 0.35 -2.04 10.59
CA VAL A 309 0.88 -1.89 11.95
C VAL A 309 2.39 -1.65 11.90
N LEU A 310 3.10 -2.46 11.10
CA LEU A 310 4.54 -2.30 10.91
C LEU A 310 4.87 -0.94 10.28
N ALA A 311 4.14 -0.52 9.24
CA ALA A 311 4.35 0.79 8.61
C ALA A 311 4.10 1.95 9.59
N PHE A 312 3.12 1.85 10.49
CA PHE A 312 2.85 2.88 11.49
C PHE A 312 4.00 3.01 12.49
N ILE A 313 4.50 1.88 13.00
CA ILE A 313 5.64 1.87 13.93
C ILE A 313 6.92 2.34 13.22
N CYS A 314 7.20 1.85 12.01
CA CYS A 314 8.35 2.31 11.24
C CYS A 314 8.28 3.80 10.91
N LEU A 315 7.09 4.33 10.56
CA LEU A 315 6.91 5.77 10.32
C LEU A 315 7.18 6.58 11.60
N TYR A 316 6.67 6.12 12.75
CA TYR A 316 6.97 6.74 14.04
C TYR A 316 8.48 6.77 14.34
N LEU A 317 9.15 5.62 14.21
CA LEU A 317 10.60 5.52 14.43
C LEU A 317 11.36 6.44 13.46
N PHE A 318 10.95 6.51 12.20
CA PHE A 318 11.59 7.38 11.22
C PHE A 318 11.44 8.87 11.56
N ILE A 319 10.25 9.31 11.99
CA ILE A 319 10.02 10.69 12.47
C ILE A 319 10.89 10.98 13.70
N VAL A 320 11.01 10.02 14.61
CA VAL A 320 11.88 10.15 15.78
C VAL A 320 13.35 10.30 15.37
N ILE A 321 13.84 9.46 14.46
CA ILE A 321 15.22 9.56 13.93
C ILE A 321 15.43 10.93 13.29
N GLU A 322 14.51 11.37 12.46
CA GLU A 322 14.57 12.66 11.80
C GLU A 322 14.59 13.81 12.81
N PHE A 323 13.80 13.73 13.89
CA PHE A 323 13.84 14.71 14.98
C PHE A 323 15.20 14.71 15.71
N CYS A 324 15.81 13.54 15.94
CA CYS A 324 17.16 13.44 16.53
C CYS A 324 18.20 14.11 15.63
N VAL A 325 18.17 13.82 14.33
CA VAL A 325 19.04 14.45 13.33
C VAL A 325 18.82 15.95 13.27
N PHE A 326 17.56 16.40 13.35
CA PHE A 326 17.24 17.83 13.38
C PHE A 326 17.81 18.53 14.62
N VAL A 327 17.73 17.92 15.82
CA VAL A 327 18.33 18.48 17.04
C VAL A 327 19.84 18.60 16.89
N TYR A 328 20.50 17.56 16.39
CA TYR A 328 21.95 17.60 16.12
C TYR A 328 22.33 18.72 15.14
N VAL A 329 21.64 18.80 13.99
CA VAL A 329 21.90 19.85 12.99
C VAL A 329 21.58 21.24 13.54
N ARG A 330 20.53 21.39 14.35
CA ARG A 330 20.18 22.65 14.99
C ARG A 330 21.29 23.10 15.94
N ASP A 331 21.82 22.20 16.77
CA ASP A 331 22.85 22.54 17.74
C ASP A 331 24.16 22.96 17.04
N GLU A 332 24.55 22.29 15.96
CA GLU A 332 25.67 22.72 15.09
C GLU A 332 25.40 24.08 14.43
N LEU A 333 24.18 24.31 13.94
CA LEU A 333 23.78 25.59 13.38
C LEU A 333 23.73 26.70 14.45
N ASP A 334 23.43 26.40 15.70
CA ASP A 334 23.44 27.36 16.82
C ASP A 334 24.89 27.75 17.18
N VAL A 335 25.85 26.83 17.08
CA VAL A 335 27.29 27.15 17.24
C VAL A 335 27.74 28.07 16.12
N PHE A 336 27.40 27.73 14.87
CA PHE A 336 27.70 28.57 13.71
C PHE A 336 27.07 29.97 13.81
N GLU A 337 25.83 30.06 14.30
CA GLU A 337 25.14 31.33 14.50
C GLU A 337 25.85 32.24 15.52
N ARG A 338 26.42 31.66 16.60
CA ARG A 338 27.21 32.41 17.58
C ARG A 338 28.54 32.91 17.02
N GLU A 339 29.25 32.06 16.28
CA GLU A 339 30.48 32.49 15.60
C GLU A 339 30.21 33.65 14.62
N LEU A 340 29.04 33.61 13.96
CA LEU A 340 28.61 34.68 13.08
C LEU A 340 28.29 35.97 13.84
N GLU A 341 27.61 35.89 14.99
CA GLU A 341 27.36 37.04 15.86
C GLU A 341 28.66 37.67 16.36
N ASP A 342 29.63 36.86 16.80
CA ASP A 342 30.94 37.32 17.25
C ASP A 342 31.67 38.06 16.10
N TYR A 343 31.63 37.52 14.88
CA TYR A 343 32.20 38.17 13.70
C TYR A 343 31.53 39.52 13.39
N ILE A 344 30.19 39.60 13.44
CA ILE A 344 29.44 40.85 13.22
C ILE A 344 29.82 41.90 14.26
N SER A 345 29.96 41.50 15.53
CA SER A 345 30.35 42.40 16.61
C SER A 345 31.75 42.98 16.41
N SER A 346 32.68 42.19 15.84
CA SER A 346 34.06 42.60 15.60
C SER A 346 34.24 43.61 14.45
N MET A 347 33.35 43.60 13.45
CA MET A 347 33.44 44.43 12.23
C MET A 347 32.67 45.77 12.30
N ASN A 348 32.08 46.15 13.44
CA ASN A 348 31.39 47.43 13.66
C ASN A 348 30.50 47.88 12.47
N GLN A 349 29.39 47.18 12.19
CA GLN A 349 28.25 47.53 11.29
C GLN A 349 28.52 48.11 9.87
N THR A 350 29.76 48.43 9.50
CA THR A 350 30.15 49.25 8.34
C THR A 350 30.77 48.43 7.21
N GLY A 351 31.03 47.14 7.45
CA GLY A 351 31.46 46.21 6.41
C GLY A 351 30.36 45.90 5.41
N THR A 352 30.69 45.91 4.12
CA THR A 352 29.79 45.55 3.00
C THR A 352 29.19 44.14 3.09
N LEU A 353 29.80 43.24 3.87
CA LEU A 353 29.31 41.88 4.14
C LEU A 353 28.22 41.80 5.22
N THR A 354 28.11 42.79 6.09
CA THR A 354 27.17 42.78 7.25
C THR A 354 25.71 42.53 6.87
N PRO A 355 25.13 43.16 5.83
CA PRO A 355 23.73 42.88 5.44
C PRO A 355 23.51 41.46 4.91
N VAL A 356 24.51 40.88 4.22
CA VAL A 356 24.43 39.50 3.70
C VAL A 356 24.43 38.51 4.85
N LEU A 357 25.28 38.73 5.86
CA LEU A 357 25.35 37.87 7.05
C LEU A 357 24.03 37.90 7.85
N LEU A 358 23.40 39.07 7.94
CA LEU A 358 22.11 39.22 8.63
C LEU A 358 20.98 38.47 7.91
N GLN A 359 20.97 38.49 6.57
CA GLN A 359 20.02 37.70 5.77
C GLN A 359 20.24 36.19 5.92
N VAL A 360 21.49 35.73 6.00
CA VAL A 360 21.81 34.32 6.22
C VAL A 360 21.34 33.86 7.60
N LYS A 361 21.53 34.68 8.64
CA LYS A 361 21.04 34.39 10.00
C LYS A 361 19.52 34.25 10.03
N GLU A 362 18.82 35.19 9.40
CA GLU A 362 17.36 35.15 9.29
C GLU A 362 16.89 33.90 8.54
N LEU A 363 17.54 33.51 7.45
CA LEU A 363 17.25 32.30 6.70
C LEU A 363 17.42 31.04 7.56
N ILE A 364 18.50 30.94 8.34
CA ILE A 364 18.76 29.81 9.23
C ILE A 364 17.65 29.70 10.28
N ASN A 365 17.29 30.81 10.94
CA ASN A 365 16.25 30.81 11.97
C ASN A 365 14.87 30.44 11.39
N VAL A 366 14.49 31.01 10.25
CA VAL A 366 13.23 30.70 9.56
C VAL A 366 13.20 29.23 9.14
N THR A 367 14.30 28.71 8.59
CA THR A 367 14.38 27.30 8.15
C THR A 367 14.27 26.35 9.34
N LYS A 368 14.94 26.62 10.47
CA LYS A 368 14.82 25.84 11.72
C LYS A 368 13.35 25.77 12.18
N GLY A 369 12.66 26.92 12.23
CA GLY A 369 11.26 27.00 12.65
C GLY A 369 10.30 26.28 11.70
N VAL A 370 10.44 26.50 10.40
CA VAL A 370 9.59 25.88 9.37
C VAL A 370 9.78 24.36 9.34
N TRP A 371 11.02 23.88 9.43
CA TRP A 371 11.30 22.44 9.45
C TRP A 371 10.57 21.74 10.60
N LEU A 372 10.65 22.30 11.81
CA LEU A 372 9.97 21.77 13.00
C LEU A 372 8.45 21.78 12.85
N VAL A 373 7.87 22.90 12.39
CA VAL A 373 6.41 23.05 12.23
C VAL A 373 5.85 22.09 11.18
N THR A 374 6.64 21.75 10.15
CA THR A 374 6.18 20.91 9.04
C THR A 374 6.23 19.40 9.31
N ILE A 375 6.87 18.95 10.40
CA ILE A 375 6.85 17.54 10.82
C ILE A 375 5.41 17.05 11.11
N LEU A 376 4.61 17.88 11.79
CA LEU A 376 3.22 17.54 12.14
C LEU A 376 2.30 17.36 10.90
N PRO A 377 2.19 18.33 9.96
CA PRO A 377 1.38 18.13 8.77
C PRO A 377 1.90 17.00 7.88
N ALA A 378 3.23 16.82 7.76
CA ALA A 378 3.80 15.72 6.97
C ALA A 378 3.44 14.34 7.55
N SER A 379 3.59 14.16 8.87
CA SER A 379 3.21 12.93 9.55
C SER A 379 1.70 12.66 9.45
N LEU A 380 0.85 13.67 9.64
CA LEU A 380 -0.60 13.54 9.48
C LEU A 380 -0.99 13.13 8.05
N THR A 381 -0.34 13.68 7.03
CA THR A 381 -0.61 13.28 5.63
C THR A 381 -0.24 11.81 5.39
N CYS A 382 0.89 11.33 5.88
CA CYS A 382 1.30 9.94 5.73
C CYS A 382 0.40 8.96 6.49
N VAL A 383 0.00 9.31 7.71
CA VAL A 383 -0.98 8.53 8.50
C VAL A 383 -2.32 8.48 7.76
N SER A 384 -2.78 9.59 7.17
CA SER A 384 -4.01 9.61 6.37
C SER A 384 -3.93 8.69 5.15
N TYR A 385 -2.75 8.56 4.53
CA TYR A 385 -2.54 7.65 3.41
C TYR A 385 -2.60 6.18 3.81
N LEU A 386 -2.04 5.81 4.97
CA LEU A 386 -2.15 4.43 5.47
C LEU A 386 -3.62 4.00 5.63
N PHE A 387 -4.46 4.85 6.22
CA PHE A 387 -5.90 4.58 6.32
C PHE A 387 -6.60 4.57 4.96
N HIS A 388 -6.24 5.49 4.07
CA HIS A 388 -6.80 5.55 2.73
C HIS A 388 -6.46 4.31 1.89
N ILE A 389 -5.25 3.76 2.01
CA ILE A 389 -4.83 2.55 1.30
C ILE A 389 -5.67 1.35 1.74
N LEU A 390 -5.98 1.23 3.04
CA LEU A 390 -6.90 0.19 3.53
C LEU A 390 -8.31 0.35 2.96
N ALA A 391 -8.83 1.58 2.90
CA ALA A 391 -10.14 1.85 2.29
C ALA A 391 -10.15 1.50 0.78
N CYS A 392 -9.09 1.87 0.06
CA CYS A 392 -8.87 1.52 -1.35
C CYS A 392 -8.81 0.01 -1.55
N TYR A 393 -8.05 -0.71 -0.74
CA TYR A 393 -7.94 -2.17 -0.79
C TYR A 393 -9.33 -2.82 -0.75
N ARG A 394 -10.15 -2.44 0.25
CA ARG A 394 -11.53 -2.96 0.36
C ARG A 394 -12.35 -2.68 -0.88
N LYS A 395 -12.32 -1.43 -1.36
CA LYS A 395 -13.11 -1.01 -2.52
C LYS A 395 -12.70 -1.77 -3.79
N HIS A 396 -11.40 -1.93 -4.01
CA HIS A 396 -10.87 -2.63 -5.17
C HIS A 396 -11.17 -4.13 -5.09
N MET A 397 -11.03 -4.73 -3.91
CA MET A 397 -11.33 -6.15 -3.71
C MET A 397 -12.81 -6.48 -3.98
N LYS A 398 -13.74 -5.65 -3.48
CA LYS A 398 -15.18 -5.82 -3.77
C LYS A 398 -15.52 -5.68 -5.25
N ARG A 399 -14.90 -4.73 -5.94
CA ARG A 399 -15.08 -4.56 -7.41
C ARG A 399 -14.56 -5.78 -8.16
N LEU A 400 -13.42 -6.32 -7.76
CA LEU A 400 -12.87 -7.55 -8.32
C LEU A 400 -13.79 -8.75 -8.04
N TRP A 401 -14.38 -8.88 -6.85
CA TRP A 401 -15.38 -9.92 -6.57
C TRP A 401 -16.62 -9.83 -7.47
N ALA A 402 -17.06 -8.61 -7.80
CA ALA A 402 -18.14 -8.36 -8.76
C ALA A 402 -17.73 -8.60 -10.23
N GLY A 403 -16.43 -8.82 -10.50
CA GLY A 403 -15.89 -8.95 -11.85
C GLY A 403 -15.73 -7.63 -12.60
N ASP A 404 -15.91 -6.48 -11.93
CA ASP A 404 -15.71 -5.18 -12.53
C ASP A 404 -14.22 -4.82 -12.56
N LYS A 405 -13.65 -4.85 -13.77
CA LYS A 405 -12.24 -4.50 -14.05
C LYS A 405 -12.07 -3.09 -14.62
N GLN A 406 -13.13 -2.30 -14.77
CA GLN A 406 -13.06 -0.98 -15.42
C GLN A 406 -12.18 0.02 -14.66
N PHE A 407 -11.98 -0.20 -13.36
CA PHE A 407 -11.10 0.64 -12.54
C PHE A 407 -9.61 0.39 -12.77
N LEU A 408 -9.25 -0.72 -13.42
CA LEU A 408 -7.87 -1.07 -13.75
C LEU A 408 -7.55 -0.68 -15.19
N PRO A 409 -6.31 -0.26 -15.47
CA PRO A 409 -5.91 -0.03 -16.84
C PRO A 409 -5.92 -1.32 -17.67
N LEU A 410 -6.15 -1.18 -18.98
CA LEU A 410 -6.34 -2.31 -19.90
C LEU A 410 -5.18 -3.32 -19.86
N LYS A 411 -3.94 -2.84 -19.73
CA LYS A 411 -2.73 -3.69 -19.66
C LYS A 411 -2.76 -4.65 -18.46
N PHE A 412 -3.43 -4.28 -17.38
CA PHE A 412 -3.48 -5.03 -16.14
C PHE A 412 -4.74 -5.90 -15.99
N HIS A 413 -5.60 -6.02 -17.02
CA HIS A 413 -6.81 -6.85 -16.93
C HIS A 413 -6.53 -8.35 -16.79
N SER A 414 -5.39 -8.80 -17.31
CA SER A 414 -4.88 -10.17 -17.27
C SER A 414 -3.38 -10.17 -16.94
N PRO A 415 -2.99 -9.96 -15.67
CA PRO A 415 -1.58 -10.01 -15.27
C PRO A 415 -1.04 -11.44 -15.38
N SER A 416 0.27 -11.58 -15.57
CA SER A 416 0.89 -12.91 -15.56
C SER A 416 0.86 -13.50 -14.15
N SER A 417 0.63 -14.81 -14.05
CA SER A 417 0.52 -15.49 -12.76
C SER A 417 1.83 -15.47 -11.97
N SER A 418 2.98 -15.62 -12.66
CA SER A 418 4.30 -15.57 -12.02
C SER A 418 4.61 -14.19 -11.45
N GLU A 419 4.35 -13.12 -12.20
CA GLU A 419 4.54 -11.75 -11.70
C GLU A 419 3.61 -11.45 -10.53
N SER A 420 2.37 -11.98 -10.55
CA SER A 420 1.40 -11.79 -9.46
C SER A 420 1.86 -12.46 -8.15
N VAL A 421 2.45 -13.65 -8.23
CA VAL A 421 3.03 -14.36 -7.07
C VAL A 421 4.28 -13.63 -6.54
N VAL A 422 5.11 -13.07 -7.41
CA VAL A 422 6.25 -12.27 -6.98
C VAL A 422 5.79 -10.93 -6.37
N ALA A 423 4.70 -10.35 -6.91
CA ALA A 423 4.12 -9.10 -6.44
C ALA A 423 3.57 -9.20 -5.01
N ILE A 424 2.86 -10.29 -4.66
CA ILE A 424 2.37 -10.48 -3.28
C ILE A 424 3.52 -10.56 -2.27
N ALA A 425 4.65 -11.17 -2.63
CA ALA A 425 5.84 -11.24 -1.78
C ALA A 425 6.53 -9.87 -1.60
N ARG A 426 6.58 -9.06 -2.67
CA ARG A 426 7.24 -7.73 -2.65
C ARG A 426 6.40 -6.65 -1.99
N TYR A 427 5.07 -6.72 -2.09
CA TYR A 427 4.16 -5.66 -1.68
C TYR A 427 4.41 -5.17 -0.25
N SER A 428 4.53 -6.08 0.71
CA SER A 428 4.65 -5.72 2.13
C SER A 428 5.86 -4.83 2.42
N GLY A 429 7.03 -5.18 1.87
CA GLY A 429 8.24 -4.38 2.04
C GLY A 429 8.19 -3.08 1.23
N TRP A 430 7.68 -3.11 0.00
CA TRP A 430 7.58 -1.92 -0.84
C TRP A 430 6.61 -0.91 -0.23
N GLN A 431 5.47 -1.34 0.30
CA GLN A 431 4.52 -0.45 0.96
C GLN A 431 5.14 0.34 2.11
N ILE A 432 5.98 -0.32 2.93
CA ILE A 432 6.69 0.35 4.02
C ILE A 432 7.71 1.33 3.46
N ALA A 433 8.55 0.89 2.51
CA ALA A 433 9.59 1.73 1.91
C ALA A 433 9.04 2.98 1.23
N TYR A 434 7.95 2.87 0.46
CA TYR A 434 7.32 4.01 -0.21
C TYR A 434 6.68 4.99 0.76
N ILE A 435 6.15 4.52 1.90
CA ILE A 435 5.62 5.42 2.94
C ILE A 435 6.76 6.19 3.62
N LEU A 436 7.89 5.54 3.91
CA LEU A 436 9.05 6.21 4.53
C LEU A 436 9.69 7.23 3.57
N TRP A 437 9.97 6.85 2.33
CA TRP A 437 10.47 7.78 1.31
C TRP A 437 9.47 8.87 0.97
N GLY A 438 8.19 8.51 0.90
CA GLY A 438 7.10 9.44 0.66
C GLY A 438 6.98 10.48 1.77
N TYR A 439 7.13 10.08 3.04
CA TYR A 439 7.17 11.00 4.16
C TYR A 439 8.32 12.01 4.02
N LEU A 440 9.54 11.54 3.77
CA LEU A 440 10.71 12.42 3.60
C LEU A 440 10.50 13.44 2.47
N ILE A 441 10.01 12.97 1.32
CA ILE A 441 9.77 13.81 0.14
C ILE A 441 8.66 14.84 0.39
N ILE A 442 7.55 14.41 1.01
CA ILE A 442 6.43 15.29 1.36
C ILE A 442 6.88 16.33 2.38
N HIS A 443 7.68 15.95 3.38
CA HIS A 443 8.18 16.87 4.40
C HIS A 443 9.14 17.91 3.83
N VAL A 444 10.07 17.51 2.95
CA VAL A 444 10.93 18.47 2.22
C VAL A 444 10.10 19.42 1.35
N MET A 445 9.08 18.92 0.66
CA MET A 445 8.22 19.78 -0.16
C MET A 445 7.38 20.75 0.70
N GLN A 446 6.84 20.28 1.83
CA GLN A 446 6.09 21.12 2.77
C GLN A 446 6.97 22.16 3.45
N SER A 447 8.21 21.84 3.80
CA SER A 447 9.16 22.80 4.37
C SER A 447 9.59 23.85 3.34
N LEU A 448 9.86 23.47 2.09
CA LEU A 448 10.11 24.43 1.00
C LEU A 448 8.92 25.39 0.81
N CYS A 449 7.70 24.86 0.80
CA CYS A 449 6.48 25.67 0.73
C CYS A 449 6.36 26.60 1.95
N GLY A 450 6.67 26.10 3.16
CA GLY A 450 6.68 26.88 4.39
C GLY A 450 7.68 28.04 4.36
N VAL A 451 8.90 27.83 3.83
CA VAL A 451 9.90 28.89 3.67
C VAL A 451 9.40 29.96 2.70
N VAL A 452 8.81 29.55 1.56
CA VAL A 452 8.20 30.50 0.61
C VAL A 452 7.08 31.32 1.26
N ILE A 453 6.24 30.71 2.09
CA ILE A 453 5.18 31.40 2.84
C ILE A 453 5.77 32.38 3.86
N MET A 454 6.81 31.97 4.59
CA MET A 454 7.47 32.83 5.58
C MET A 454 8.06 34.09 4.93
N TYR A 455 8.80 33.95 3.82
CA TYR A 455 9.38 35.09 3.11
C TYR A 455 8.35 35.93 2.37
N SER A 456 7.32 35.31 1.79
CA SER A 456 6.33 36.03 0.99
C SER A 456 5.28 36.75 1.82
N LEU A 457 4.90 36.20 3.00
CA LEU A 457 3.77 36.69 3.80
C LEU A 457 4.18 37.13 5.21
N VAL A 458 4.91 36.30 5.95
CA VAL A 458 5.11 36.52 7.40
C VAL A 458 6.18 37.57 7.68
N LEU A 459 7.34 37.46 7.03
CA LEU A 459 8.47 38.37 7.22
C LEU A 459 8.16 39.82 6.85
N PRO A 460 7.50 40.12 5.70
CA PRO A 460 7.14 41.50 5.37
C PRO A 460 6.14 42.11 6.35
N VAL A 461 5.29 41.29 6.98
CA VAL A 461 4.35 41.75 8.02
C VAL A 461 5.10 42.11 9.29
N ILE A 462 6.07 41.30 9.72
CA ILE A 462 6.90 41.57 10.91
C ILE A 462 7.76 42.83 10.70
N HIS A 463 8.35 42.99 9.51
CA HIS A 463 9.19 44.15 9.16
C HIS A 463 8.39 45.43 8.85
N ASN A 464 7.07 45.44 9.12
CA ASN A 464 6.17 46.58 8.87
C ASN A 464 6.12 47.04 7.39
N GLN A 465 6.47 46.16 6.45
CA GLN A 465 6.39 46.35 4.99
C GLN A 465 5.14 45.69 4.38
N ALA A 466 4.15 45.39 5.21
CA ALA A 466 2.93 44.68 4.81
C ALA A 466 2.21 45.35 3.62
N MET A 467 2.16 46.68 3.56
CA MET A 467 1.49 47.42 2.48
C MET A 467 2.20 47.26 1.13
N ALA A 468 3.53 47.22 1.12
CA ALA A 468 4.29 46.99 -0.11
C ALA A 468 4.09 45.56 -0.62
N MET A 469 4.11 44.58 0.28
CA MET A 469 3.78 43.18 0.00
C MET A 469 2.36 43.03 -0.54
N LEU A 470 1.36 43.65 0.11
CA LEU A 470 -0.05 43.56 -0.30
C LEU A 470 -0.28 44.19 -1.68
N ARG A 471 0.44 45.27 -1.99
CA ARG A 471 0.44 45.89 -3.32
C ARG A 471 1.05 44.98 -4.37
N GLY A 472 2.20 44.34 -4.07
CA GLY A 472 2.82 43.36 -4.95
C GLY A 472 1.93 42.13 -5.21
N LEU A 473 1.35 41.56 -4.16
CA LEU A 473 0.40 40.46 -4.24
C LEU A 473 -0.87 40.87 -4.99
N GLY A 474 -1.36 42.09 -4.76
CA GLY A 474 -2.52 42.66 -5.47
C GLY A 474 -2.28 42.79 -6.97
N ILE A 475 -1.10 43.28 -7.38
CA ILE A 475 -0.72 43.36 -8.80
C ILE A 475 -0.61 41.94 -9.39
N GLY A 476 0.04 41.00 -8.68
CA GLY A 476 0.17 39.61 -9.12
C GLY A 476 -1.19 38.92 -9.31
N THR A 477 -2.07 39.00 -8.32
CA THR A 477 -3.43 38.42 -8.39
C THR A 477 -4.28 39.09 -9.47
N LEU A 478 -4.18 40.40 -9.65
CA LEU A 478 -4.86 41.13 -10.72
C LEU A 478 -4.37 40.68 -12.11
N THR A 479 -3.06 40.51 -12.32
CA THR A 479 -2.54 40.01 -13.61
C THR A 479 -3.04 38.60 -13.93
N ILE A 480 -3.04 37.68 -12.96
CA ILE A 480 -3.59 36.33 -13.12
C ILE A 480 -5.10 36.38 -13.41
N SER A 481 -5.83 37.24 -12.69
CA SER A 481 -7.27 37.44 -12.86
C SER A 481 -7.62 37.99 -14.24
N ILE A 482 -6.85 38.95 -14.77
CA ILE A 482 -7.02 39.48 -16.13
C ILE A 482 -6.79 38.36 -17.16
N VAL A 483 -5.72 37.56 -17.02
CA VAL A 483 -5.41 36.46 -17.95
C VAL A 483 -6.52 35.39 -17.94
N LEU A 484 -6.96 34.95 -16.76
CA LEU A 484 -8.08 34.00 -16.60
C LEU A 484 -9.39 34.60 -17.12
N GLY A 485 -9.66 35.88 -16.82
CA GLY A 485 -10.84 36.61 -17.28
C GLY A 485 -10.90 36.70 -18.80
N LEU A 486 -9.77 36.99 -19.46
CA LEU A 486 -9.66 36.99 -20.92
C LEU A 486 -9.90 35.59 -21.50
N MET A 487 -9.39 34.52 -20.88
CA MET A 487 -9.65 33.15 -21.31
C MET A 487 -11.14 32.78 -21.19
N VAL A 488 -11.80 33.13 -20.08
CA VAL A 488 -13.25 32.92 -19.90
C VAL A 488 -14.06 33.76 -20.88
N MET A 489 -13.66 35.01 -21.12
CA MET A 489 -14.30 35.89 -22.10
C MET A 489 -14.23 35.29 -23.51
N GLN A 490 -13.09 34.73 -23.92
CA GLN A 490 -12.97 34.04 -25.21
C GLN A 490 -13.97 32.89 -25.36
N VAL A 491 -14.11 32.05 -24.33
CA VAL A 491 -15.11 30.96 -24.32
C VAL A 491 -16.53 31.51 -24.38
N TRP A 492 -16.81 32.60 -23.66
CA TRP A 492 -18.13 33.23 -23.67
C TRP A 492 -18.49 33.85 -25.03
N ILE A 493 -17.57 34.56 -25.68
CA ILE A 493 -17.76 35.10 -27.03
C ILE A 493 -18.02 33.95 -28.01
N ALA A 494 -17.23 32.87 -27.91
CA ALA A 494 -17.41 31.70 -28.77
C ALA A 494 -18.78 31.03 -28.58
N ALA A 495 -19.19 30.82 -27.34
CA ALA A 495 -20.49 30.24 -27.00
C ALA A 495 -21.67 31.14 -27.39
N SER A 496 -21.51 32.46 -27.32
CA SER A 496 -22.61 33.42 -27.55
C SER A 496 -22.78 33.79 -29.01
N PHE A 497 -21.70 34.14 -29.72
CA PHE A 497 -21.74 34.66 -31.08
C PHE A 497 -21.50 33.62 -32.17
N PHE A 498 -20.65 32.61 -31.92
CA PHE A 498 -20.23 31.66 -32.95
C PHE A 498 -20.97 30.31 -32.91
N LEU A 499 -21.57 29.90 -31.78
CA LEU A 499 -22.35 28.67 -31.71
C LEU A 499 -23.81 28.88 -32.15
N GLN A 500 -24.36 27.91 -32.89
CA GLN A 500 -25.77 27.86 -33.22
C GLN A 500 -26.66 27.75 -31.97
N PRO A 501 -27.91 28.25 -32.02
CA PRO A 501 -28.87 28.05 -30.95
C PRO A 501 -29.16 26.56 -30.74
N LYS A 502 -29.70 26.23 -29.56
CA LYS A 502 -30.05 24.84 -29.21
C LYS A 502 -31.07 24.27 -30.20
N MET A 503 -30.88 23.03 -30.63
CA MET A 503 -31.79 22.37 -31.59
C MET A 503 -33.11 21.97 -30.92
N GLY A 504 -33.09 21.62 -29.63
CA GLY A 504 -34.29 21.40 -28.82
C GLY A 504 -34.23 22.07 -27.44
N PRO A 505 -35.38 22.39 -26.82
CA PRO A 505 -35.43 22.96 -25.46
C PRO A 505 -34.93 22.00 -24.38
N ALA A 506 -34.85 20.70 -24.67
CA ALA A 506 -34.34 19.65 -23.77
C ALA A 506 -32.80 19.51 -23.77
N ASP A 507 -32.09 20.13 -24.73
CA ASP A 507 -30.64 20.00 -24.83
C ASP A 507 -29.92 20.90 -23.82
N LYS A 508 -29.02 20.31 -23.01
CA LYS A 508 -28.25 21.06 -22.01
C LYS A 508 -27.25 22.03 -22.65
N GLN A 509 -26.62 21.66 -23.75
CA GLN A 509 -25.56 22.42 -24.42
C GLN A 509 -25.96 22.84 -25.84
N LYS A 510 -25.39 23.94 -26.33
CA LYS A 510 -25.52 24.34 -27.74
C LYS A 510 -24.79 23.32 -28.63
N PRO A 511 -25.30 23.01 -29.83
CA PRO A 511 -24.59 22.12 -30.75
C PRO A 511 -23.26 22.71 -31.23
N LEU A 512 -22.30 21.84 -31.57
CA LEU A 512 -21.01 22.21 -32.17
C LEU A 512 -21.18 22.59 -33.66
N ALA A 513 -22.10 23.49 -33.95
CA ALA A 513 -22.33 24.01 -35.29
C ALA A 513 -22.06 25.52 -35.27
N LEU A 514 -21.22 25.97 -36.21
CA LEU A 514 -20.77 27.36 -36.25
C LEU A 514 -21.77 28.24 -37.02
N ASN A 515 -22.08 29.38 -36.45
CA ASN A 515 -22.75 30.49 -37.10
C ASN A 515 -21.72 31.57 -37.46
N ASN A 516 -21.96 32.33 -38.53
CA ASN A 516 -21.08 33.40 -39.01
C ASN A 516 -19.59 33.00 -39.16
N ARG A 517 -19.32 31.98 -39.98
CA ARG A 517 -17.96 31.44 -40.20
C ARG A 517 -16.91 32.50 -40.55
N ARG A 518 -17.25 33.53 -41.34
CA ARG A 518 -16.28 34.58 -41.75
C ARG A 518 -15.79 35.39 -40.55
N ALA A 519 -16.69 35.78 -39.64
CA ALA A 519 -16.31 36.48 -38.42
C ALA A 519 -15.48 35.59 -37.48
N PHE A 520 -15.79 34.29 -37.41
CA PHE A 520 -15.01 33.33 -36.64
C PHE A 520 -13.56 33.21 -37.16
N HIS A 521 -13.37 33.19 -38.48
CA HIS A 521 -12.02 33.14 -39.06
C HIS A 521 -11.20 34.40 -38.72
N ASN A 522 -11.78 35.60 -38.83
CA ASN A 522 -11.10 36.84 -38.44
C ASN A 522 -10.81 36.91 -36.93
N PHE A 523 -11.77 36.51 -36.10
CA PHE A 523 -11.61 36.45 -34.64
C PHE A 523 -10.47 35.50 -34.24
N ASN A 524 -10.41 34.31 -34.85
CA ASN A 524 -9.36 33.35 -34.58
C ASN A 524 -7.98 33.84 -35.08
N TYR A 525 -7.92 34.56 -36.20
CA TYR A 525 -6.68 35.15 -36.70
C TYR A 525 -6.05 36.13 -35.70
N PHE A 526 -6.83 37.08 -35.16
CA PHE A 526 -6.31 38.03 -34.16
C PHE A 526 -5.97 37.37 -32.83
N LEU A 527 -6.77 36.39 -32.38
CA LEU A 527 -6.51 35.65 -31.15
C LEU A 527 -5.37 34.64 -31.26
N PHE A 528 -4.96 34.25 -32.47
CA PHE A 528 -3.90 33.27 -32.70
C PHE A 528 -2.61 33.65 -31.95
N PHE A 529 -2.12 34.89 -32.11
CA PHE A 529 -0.90 35.36 -31.46
C PHE A 529 -1.02 35.41 -29.94
N TYR A 530 -2.17 35.84 -29.42
CA TYR A 530 -2.41 35.88 -27.97
C TYR A 530 -2.52 34.47 -27.38
N ASN A 531 -3.13 33.52 -28.09
CA ASN A 531 -3.24 32.13 -27.67
C ASN A 531 -1.88 31.41 -27.62
N VAL A 532 -0.88 31.85 -28.41
CA VAL A 532 0.51 31.35 -28.28
C VAL A 532 1.09 31.73 -26.92
N LEU A 533 0.90 32.98 -26.47
CA LEU A 533 1.36 33.42 -25.14
C LEU A 533 0.65 32.68 -24.01
N LEU A 534 -0.67 32.51 -24.11
CA LEU A 534 -1.44 31.70 -23.17
C LEU A 534 -0.97 30.25 -23.15
N GLY A 535 -0.64 29.68 -24.32
CA GLY A 535 -0.14 28.32 -24.47
C GLY A 535 1.20 28.09 -23.78
N LEU A 536 2.12 29.05 -23.84
CA LEU A 536 3.39 29.00 -23.11
C LEU A 536 3.16 28.98 -21.60
N GLY A 537 2.26 29.82 -21.09
CA GLY A 537 1.87 29.83 -19.67
C GLY A 537 1.22 28.51 -19.23
N ALA A 538 0.32 27.96 -20.06
CA ALA A 538 -0.33 26.67 -19.80
C ALA A 538 0.67 25.48 -19.80
N CYS A 539 1.72 25.55 -20.62
CA CYS A 539 2.78 24.55 -20.63
C CYS A 539 3.60 24.58 -19.33
N LEU A 540 3.98 25.77 -18.87
CA LEU A 540 4.70 25.92 -17.59
C LEU A 540 3.83 25.47 -16.40
N SER A 541 2.55 25.87 -16.38
CA SER A 541 1.63 25.46 -15.32
C SER A 541 1.39 23.95 -15.31
N ARG A 542 1.34 23.29 -16.48
CA ARG A 542 1.28 21.82 -16.59
C ARG A 542 2.47 21.15 -15.92
N LEU A 543 3.69 21.66 -16.12
CA LEU A 543 4.91 21.11 -15.50
C LEU A 543 4.89 21.29 -13.99
N LEU A 544 4.54 22.49 -13.50
CA LEU A 544 4.47 22.79 -12.07
C LEU A 544 3.41 21.95 -11.35
N ILE A 545 2.19 21.87 -11.89
CA ILE A 545 1.09 21.07 -11.30
C ILE A 545 1.47 19.60 -11.28
N SER A 546 2.12 19.10 -12.34
CA SER A 546 2.57 17.70 -12.41
C SER A 546 3.65 17.39 -11.37
N CYS A 547 4.59 18.32 -11.14
CA CYS A 547 5.61 18.19 -10.09
C CYS A 547 4.99 18.16 -8.68
N ILE A 548 4.09 19.09 -8.39
CA ILE A 548 3.42 19.20 -7.08
C ILE A 548 2.57 17.96 -6.81
N LEU A 549 1.68 17.59 -7.75
CA LEU A 549 0.81 16.41 -7.60
C LEU A 549 1.60 15.11 -7.56
N GLY A 550 2.64 14.97 -8.39
CA GLY A 550 3.49 13.78 -8.41
C GLY A 550 4.23 13.59 -7.08
N THR A 551 4.78 14.68 -6.53
CA THR A 551 5.46 14.66 -5.22
C THR A 551 4.49 14.35 -4.08
N TRP A 552 3.29 14.95 -4.10
CA TRP A 552 2.28 14.73 -3.07
C TRP A 552 1.73 13.29 -3.07
N LEU A 553 1.60 12.67 -4.25
CA LEU A 553 1.05 11.33 -4.40
C LEU A 553 2.11 10.20 -4.34
N ILE A 554 3.40 10.53 -4.22
CA ILE A 554 4.48 9.55 -4.36
C ILE A 554 4.44 8.42 -3.33
N ALA A 555 3.97 8.72 -2.12
CA ALA A 555 3.87 7.77 -1.01
C ALA A 555 2.81 6.67 -1.26
N ARG A 556 1.93 6.87 -2.24
CA ARG A 556 0.76 6.04 -2.49
C ARG A 556 0.99 5.05 -3.62
N ILE A 557 1.01 3.76 -3.29
CA ILE A 557 1.16 2.66 -4.25
C ILE A 557 -0.19 2.31 -4.94
N ASP A 558 -1.32 2.73 -4.38
CA ASP A 558 -2.65 2.36 -4.87
C ASP A 558 -3.02 2.98 -6.23
N ARG A 559 -2.27 3.98 -6.69
CA ARG A 559 -2.41 4.64 -7.98
C ARG A 559 -1.05 4.82 -8.63
N THR A 560 -1.04 4.75 -9.95
CA THR A 560 0.15 5.07 -10.72
C THR A 560 0.30 6.58 -10.90
N ILE A 561 1.55 7.04 -10.81
CA ILE A 561 1.95 8.43 -11.08
C ILE A 561 2.20 8.63 -12.59
N LEU A 562 2.42 7.54 -13.32
CA LEU A 562 2.76 7.57 -14.73
C LEU A 562 1.51 7.77 -15.60
N GLN A 563 1.72 8.33 -16.79
CA GLN A 563 0.66 8.55 -17.77
C GLN A 563 0.09 7.20 -18.26
N SER A 564 -1.21 7.20 -18.62
CA SER A 564 -1.88 6.07 -19.25
C SER A 564 -1.07 5.55 -20.46
N GLY A 565 -0.81 4.25 -20.47
CA GLY A 565 0.08 3.59 -21.45
C GLY A 565 1.48 3.28 -20.91
N TYR A 566 2.04 4.11 -20.02
CA TYR A 566 3.34 3.89 -19.37
C TYR A 566 3.25 3.30 -17.98
N GLU A 567 2.04 3.01 -17.50
CA GLU A 567 1.75 2.50 -16.15
C GLU A 567 2.46 1.17 -15.85
N GLY A 568 2.84 0.40 -16.87
CA GLY A 568 3.63 -0.82 -16.70
C GLY A 568 5.07 -0.60 -16.24
N ALA A 569 5.61 0.62 -16.34
CA ALA A 569 6.92 0.96 -15.79
C ALA A 569 6.85 1.28 -14.28
N ASP A 570 5.64 1.47 -13.74
CA ASP A 570 5.41 1.67 -12.32
C ASP A 570 5.42 0.31 -11.60
N LEU A 571 6.60 -0.05 -11.09
CA LEU A 571 6.79 -1.29 -10.36
C LEU A 571 5.91 -1.35 -9.11
N GLY A 572 5.81 -0.25 -8.36
CA GLY A 572 5.01 -0.16 -7.14
C GLY A 572 3.54 -0.49 -7.43
N PHE A 573 2.94 0.22 -8.39
CA PHE A 573 1.56 -0.03 -8.79
C PHE A 573 1.34 -1.44 -9.35
N SER A 574 2.29 -1.96 -10.13
CA SER A 574 2.25 -3.35 -10.61
C SER A 574 2.25 -4.36 -9.46
N ALA A 575 3.01 -4.12 -8.39
CA ALA A 575 3.04 -4.98 -7.20
C ALA A 575 1.70 -4.95 -6.44
N TRP A 576 1.08 -3.77 -6.33
CA TRP A 576 -0.26 -3.62 -5.75
C TRP A 576 -1.32 -4.40 -6.52
N ILE A 577 -1.34 -4.27 -7.86
CA ILE A 577 -2.28 -5.01 -8.71
C ILE A 577 -2.04 -6.52 -8.60
N GLY A 578 -0.79 -6.97 -8.74
CA GLY A 578 -0.46 -8.40 -8.67
C GLY A 578 -0.90 -9.01 -7.34
N MET A 579 -0.68 -8.31 -6.23
CA MET A 579 -1.19 -8.71 -4.92
C MET A 579 -2.73 -8.83 -4.91
N LEU A 580 -3.46 -7.83 -5.40
CA LEU A 580 -4.92 -7.86 -5.43
C LEU A 580 -5.47 -9.06 -6.22
N TYR A 581 -4.82 -9.42 -7.33
CA TYR A 581 -5.21 -10.58 -8.12
C TYR A 581 -4.97 -11.90 -7.39
N VAL A 582 -3.82 -12.07 -6.72
CA VAL A 582 -3.56 -13.28 -5.90
C VAL A 582 -4.61 -13.41 -4.80
N ASP A 583 -4.84 -12.33 -4.04
CA ASP A 583 -5.87 -12.33 -2.98
C ASP A 583 -7.27 -12.62 -3.56
N HIS A 584 -7.60 -12.05 -4.72
CA HIS A 584 -8.88 -12.31 -5.39
C HIS A 584 -9.04 -13.78 -5.80
N TYR A 585 -8.02 -14.40 -6.41
CA TYR A 585 -8.12 -15.78 -6.89
C TYR A 585 -8.19 -16.81 -5.76
N HIS A 586 -7.47 -16.58 -4.66
CA HIS A 586 -7.41 -17.53 -3.54
C HIS A 586 -8.48 -17.30 -2.48
N ALA A 587 -8.93 -16.06 -2.28
CA ALA A 587 -9.86 -15.70 -1.20
C ALA A 587 -11.23 -15.22 -1.69
N ASN A 588 -11.63 -15.53 -2.93
CA ASN A 588 -12.97 -15.18 -3.42
C ASN A 588 -14.05 -15.88 -2.57
N PRO A 589 -14.91 -15.13 -1.86
CA PRO A 589 -15.87 -15.71 -0.92
C PRO A 589 -16.89 -16.63 -1.60
N VAL A 590 -17.24 -16.37 -2.87
CA VAL A 590 -18.19 -17.18 -3.63
C VAL A 590 -17.58 -18.53 -4.00
N LEU A 591 -16.34 -18.52 -4.49
CA LEU A 591 -15.63 -19.74 -4.88
C LEU A 591 -15.32 -20.62 -3.66
N VAL A 592 -14.80 -20.02 -2.59
CA VAL A 592 -14.49 -20.73 -1.34
C VAL A 592 -15.76 -21.34 -0.74
N SER A 593 -16.87 -20.58 -0.69
CA SER A 593 -18.17 -21.10 -0.22
C SER A 593 -18.68 -22.25 -1.07
N PHE A 594 -18.55 -22.15 -2.40
CA PHE A 594 -18.95 -23.23 -3.31
C PHE A 594 -18.14 -24.51 -3.08
N CYS A 595 -16.81 -24.40 -2.98
CA CYS A 595 -15.94 -25.53 -2.67
C CYS A 595 -16.27 -26.15 -1.31
N HIS A 596 -16.51 -25.31 -0.29
CA HIS A 596 -16.93 -25.77 1.04
C HIS A 596 -18.24 -26.58 0.97
N ILE A 597 -19.26 -26.08 0.28
CA ILE A 597 -20.54 -26.81 0.09
C ILE A 597 -20.32 -28.17 -0.58
N LEU A 598 -19.45 -28.24 -1.60
CA LEU A 598 -19.14 -29.50 -2.29
C LEU A 598 -18.43 -30.49 -1.36
N ILE A 599 -17.42 -30.05 -0.60
CA ILE A 599 -16.65 -30.89 0.32
C ILE A 599 -17.56 -31.40 1.44
N THR A 600 -18.33 -30.53 2.08
CA THR A 600 -19.25 -30.89 3.15
C THR A 600 -20.34 -31.83 2.65
N SER A 601 -20.96 -31.55 1.49
CA SER A 601 -21.97 -32.44 0.91
C SER A 601 -21.39 -33.82 0.56
N HIS A 602 -20.15 -33.89 0.08
CA HIS A 602 -19.48 -35.16 -0.18
C HIS A 602 -19.21 -35.93 1.12
N ARG A 603 -18.72 -35.26 2.17
CA ARG A 603 -18.50 -35.85 3.50
C ARG A 603 -19.80 -36.40 4.10
N GLU A 604 -20.88 -35.63 4.05
CA GLU A 604 -22.21 -36.04 4.51
C GLU A 604 -22.73 -37.26 3.74
N ARG A 605 -22.61 -37.28 2.40
CA ARG A 605 -23.04 -38.44 1.59
C ARG A 605 -22.26 -39.70 1.95
N ARG A 606 -20.95 -39.59 2.18
CA ARG A 606 -20.10 -40.72 2.58
C ARG A 606 -20.47 -41.23 3.96
N GLN A 607 -20.77 -40.34 4.92
CA GLN A 607 -21.29 -40.70 6.24
C GLN A 607 -22.66 -41.37 6.16
N GLN A 608 -23.60 -40.82 5.38
CA GLN A 608 -24.90 -41.43 5.17
C GLN A 608 -24.80 -42.81 4.52
N GLN A 609 -23.88 -43.01 3.57
CA GLN A 609 -23.60 -44.33 3.01
C GLN A 609 -23.06 -45.29 4.09
N ALA A 610 -22.10 -44.87 4.91
CA ALA A 610 -21.58 -45.68 6.01
C ALA A 610 -22.67 -46.07 7.03
N ILE A 611 -23.55 -45.14 7.41
CA ILE A 611 -24.68 -45.38 8.32
C ILE A 611 -25.70 -46.34 7.69
N LYS A 612 -25.96 -46.21 6.38
CA LYS A 612 -26.90 -47.05 5.65
C LYS A 612 -26.40 -48.48 5.42
N TYR A 613 -25.08 -48.69 5.36
CA TYR A 613 -24.48 -50.03 5.40
C TYR A 613 -24.61 -50.68 6.80
N TRP A 614 -24.70 -49.87 7.85
CA TRP A 614 -24.80 -50.35 9.24
C TRP A 614 -26.24 -50.67 9.66
N TYR A 615 -27.24 -49.95 9.13
CA TYR A 615 -28.67 -50.23 9.34
C TYR A 615 -29.29 -50.99 8.15
N LEU A 616 -29.35 -52.32 8.25
CA LEU A 616 -30.19 -53.20 7.42
C LEU A 616 -31.67 -52.99 7.78
N ASN A 617 -32.30 -51.94 7.24
CA ASN A 617 -33.71 -51.88 6.81
C ASN A 617 -34.12 -50.42 6.49
N PRO A 618 -34.30 -50.04 5.21
CA PRO A 618 -34.80 -48.71 4.89
C PRO A 618 -36.34 -48.71 4.89
N SER A 619 -36.94 -48.06 5.88
CA SER A 619 -38.37 -47.71 5.86
C SER A 619 -38.70 -46.79 4.67
N ALA A 620 -39.80 -47.12 3.99
CA ALA A 620 -40.23 -46.54 2.72
C ALA A 620 -40.93 -45.17 2.90
N GLY A 621 -40.15 -44.11 3.11
CA GLY A 621 -40.65 -42.73 2.93
C GLY A 621 -40.72 -42.32 1.45
N PRO A 622 -41.53 -41.29 1.09
CA PRO A 622 -41.71 -40.87 -0.30
C PRO A 622 -40.40 -40.35 -0.89
N ARG A 623 -39.82 -41.12 -1.81
CA ARG A 623 -38.61 -40.77 -2.54
C ARG A 623 -38.96 -39.75 -3.64
N ILE A 624 -39.13 -38.48 -3.29
CA ILE A 624 -39.05 -37.44 -4.33
C ILE A 624 -37.65 -37.53 -4.91
N SER A 625 -37.56 -37.88 -6.20
CA SER A 625 -36.28 -37.99 -6.89
C SER A 625 -35.54 -36.66 -6.76
N VAL A 626 -34.34 -36.65 -6.17
CA VAL A 626 -33.49 -35.45 -6.08
C VAL A 626 -33.36 -34.77 -7.46
N ARG A 627 -33.35 -35.60 -8.52
CA ARG A 627 -33.30 -35.16 -9.91
C ARG A 627 -34.53 -34.34 -10.36
N SER A 628 -35.74 -34.69 -9.93
CA SER A 628 -36.94 -33.91 -10.28
C SER A 628 -36.91 -32.56 -9.57
N ARG A 629 -36.55 -32.51 -8.28
CA ARG A 629 -36.38 -31.26 -7.54
C ARG A 629 -35.32 -30.34 -8.17
N THR A 630 -34.17 -30.87 -8.59
CA THR A 630 -33.14 -30.07 -9.27
C THR A 630 -33.64 -29.50 -10.61
N ARG A 631 -34.45 -30.26 -11.36
CA ARG A 631 -35.04 -29.77 -12.62
C ARG A 631 -36.02 -28.62 -12.39
N TRP A 632 -36.86 -28.71 -11.36
CA TRP A 632 -37.79 -27.62 -10.99
C TRP A 632 -37.05 -26.36 -10.54
N LEU A 633 -36.03 -26.49 -9.68
CA LEU A 633 -35.21 -25.35 -9.24
C LEU A 633 -34.46 -24.69 -10.41
N LEU A 634 -33.98 -25.49 -11.35
CA LEU A 634 -33.35 -24.98 -12.57
C LEU A 634 -34.35 -24.18 -13.41
N LEU A 635 -35.55 -24.71 -13.64
CA LEU A 635 -36.61 -24.01 -14.38
C LEU A 635 -36.97 -22.68 -13.71
N GLN A 636 -37.21 -22.69 -12.40
CA GLN A 636 -37.52 -21.50 -11.62
C GLN A 636 -36.41 -20.43 -11.75
N THR A 637 -35.15 -20.85 -11.72
CA THR A 637 -34.00 -19.94 -11.86
C THR A 637 -33.95 -19.31 -13.25
N LEU A 638 -34.24 -20.08 -14.31
CA LEU A 638 -34.22 -19.60 -15.69
C LEU A 638 -35.39 -18.66 -16.01
N ILE A 639 -36.59 -18.94 -15.48
CA ILE A 639 -37.76 -18.05 -15.61
C ILE A 639 -37.45 -16.69 -14.99
N ASN A 640 -36.85 -16.67 -13.79
CA ASN A 640 -36.51 -15.42 -13.10
C ASN A 640 -35.30 -14.69 -13.71
N ASN A 641 -34.50 -15.34 -14.55
CA ASN A 641 -33.26 -14.78 -15.11
C ASN A 641 -33.15 -15.10 -16.61
N PRO A 642 -33.92 -14.42 -17.48
CA PRO A 642 -34.01 -14.75 -18.90
C PRO A 642 -32.68 -14.60 -19.66
N GLY A 643 -31.80 -13.68 -19.23
CA GLY A 643 -30.47 -13.50 -19.83
C GLY A 643 -29.57 -14.75 -19.71
N LEU A 644 -29.74 -15.56 -18.67
CA LEU A 644 -28.95 -16.79 -18.47
C LEU A 644 -29.32 -17.89 -19.47
N ILE A 645 -30.50 -17.83 -20.08
CA ILE A 645 -30.95 -18.82 -21.08
C ILE A 645 -30.01 -18.82 -22.29
N LYS A 646 -29.60 -17.63 -22.74
CA LYS A 646 -28.68 -17.45 -23.87
C LYS A 646 -27.26 -17.95 -23.56
N LEU A 647 -26.82 -17.82 -22.31
CA LEU A 647 -25.47 -18.19 -21.86
C LEU A 647 -25.36 -19.67 -21.44
N ARG A 648 -26.49 -20.35 -21.30
CA ARG A 648 -26.52 -21.76 -20.91
C ARG A 648 -25.93 -22.60 -22.04
N LYS A 649 -24.88 -23.37 -21.72
CA LYS A 649 -24.32 -24.36 -22.65
C LYS A 649 -25.44 -25.31 -23.10
N SER A 650 -25.76 -25.28 -24.39
CA SER A 650 -26.62 -26.28 -25.00
C SER A 650 -25.97 -27.65 -24.82
N ARG A 651 -26.75 -28.67 -24.44
CA ARG A 651 -26.28 -30.05 -24.55
C ARG A 651 -26.06 -30.30 -26.03
N SER A 652 -24.83 -30.64 -26.42
CA SER A 652 -24.56 -31.20 -27.75
C SER A 652 -25.39 -32.47 -27.90
N GLY A 653 -26.57 -32.36 -28.54
CA GLY A 653 -27.39 -33.52 -28.85
C GLY A 653 -28.91 -33.37 -28.90
N HIS A 654 -29.56 -32.25 -28.58
CA HIS A 654 -31.00 -32.08 -28.91
C HIS A 654 -31.47 -30.62 -28.96
N SER A 655 -31.96 -30.22 -30.14
CA SER A 655 -32.92 -29.14 -30.47
C SER A 655 -33.03 -27.94 -29.51
N SER A 656 -32.29 -26.88 -29.84
CA SER A 656 -32.37 -25.55 -29.22
C SER A 656 -33.57 -24.70 -29.69
N GLN A 657 -34.44 -25.18 -30.58
CA GLN A 657 -35.48 -24.35 -31.21
C GLN A 657 -36.82 -24.31 -30.45
N GLU A 658 -37.18 -25.35 -29.70
CA GLU A 658 -38.52 -25.42 -29.07
C GLU A 658 -38.64 -24.58 -27.78
N PHE A 659 -37.54 -24.34 -27.05
CA PHE A 659 -37.60 -23.59 -25.79
C PHE A 659 -37.67 -22.06 -25.99
N THR A 660 -37.24 -21.55 -27.15
CA THR A 660 -37.28 -20.12 -27.47
C THR A 660 -38.67 -19.66 -27.90
N GLN A 661 -39.47 -20.55 -28.50
CA GLN A 661 -40.85 -20.24 -28.90
C GLN A 661 -41.82 -20.14 -27.71
N ILE A 662 -41.64 -20.96 -26.67
CA ILE A 662 -42.54 -20.96 -25.50
C ILE A 662 -42.42 -19.68 -24.64
N LEU A 663 -41.27 -19.00 -24.69
CA LEU A 663 -41.03 -17.77 -23.92
C LEU A 663 -41.53 -16.50 -24.64
N LEU A 664 -41.61 -16.52 -25.96
CA LEU A 664 -42.20 -15.41 -26.73
C LEU A 664 -43.72 -15.38 -26.57
N THR A 665 -44.37 -16.54 -26.42
CA THR A 665 -45.83 -16.62 -26.21
C THR A 665 -46.30 -16.21 -24.82
N CYS A 666 -45.42 -16.12 -23.82
CA CYS A 666 -45.77 -15.65 -22.46
C CYS A 666 -45.44 -14.17 -22.21
N SER A 667 -44.86 -13.46 -23.18
CA SER A 667 -44.60 -12.02 -23.07
C SER A 667 -45.74 -11.15 -23.65
N GLU A 668 -46.74 -11.76 -24.28
CA GLU A 668 -47.89 -11.07 -24.89
C GLU A 668 -49.23 -11.39 -24.19
N SER A 669 -49.20 -11.85 -22.94
CA SER A 669 -50.43 -12.06 -22.14
C SER A 669 -50.38 -11.33 -20.80
#